data_AF-A0A2T0MVS8-F1
#
_entry.id   AF-A0A2T0MVS8-F1
#
_cell.length_a   1.000
_cell.length_b   1.000
_cell.length_c   1.000
_cell.angle_alpha   90.00
_cell.angle_beta   90.00
_cell.angle_gamma   90.00
#
_symmetry.space_group_name_H-M   'P 1'
#
loop_
_entity.id
_entity.type
_entity.pdbx_description
1 polymer ?
#
loop_
_entity_poly.entity_id
_entity_poly.type
_entity_poly.pdbx_seq_one_letter_code
_entity_poly.pdbx_strand_id
1 'polypeptide(L)'
;MAWQLHYSSAETGPSGRAGFQIVADSRGLPAGSAAEVAPYLTYRPPPSSPTAPTRQQIEAMPVALSYGPVGDRHALVRCSYLGQDYSGRFGNFLGHALVLAEGDLVGVRPVEFWKAPLWAQAPARPGTTLPELTELMPGAELDPESLGQWLGAGGQAAYQRLGGLLELVRRNLVRGYGRLILVGAECEEIVRWIAVISYSLPWEAVTRLSFVTYSGDPASTRQLIVGTTPDVWIPSDVDATVLTLAEEPQSVEIGRFAQTARDLWRSMDFDGIDELAAFDTSDPDTAAALVALCLTGAALSEKEQSAVAELIEAGVPGWVWPHLGRRAELLGQRLAHAVTVHGPAEAADPCAARCVLLALRDPGVAPPPRPLPEAYREQVMAAALAALSTADRLDRLVGVLRVADAADLRIAGARVEEAAAALVGSRPTGVPEQLDRTPRRWREDLLAGLVAGLERSRPDVRASVLTPELCRCLADRDLRAAPGTAITVIAWQVRSDGLDRVQATVRVLRLDRGRAATSEQDAAFGDIWQEEPTAAEVCELVDAAGPRLPDYYTLSTLPARLFVRTRLKGKEAVEVATRIRQAGLTGIAAEDAEAVLLATGLADMRSLGHAYTEVEQLTALFRGLDPKLATLVRTRAAKNLAQYDPLFRMALTKRLPGASRDWLLDEWLAARANRDEQAALLEIAIRLREAGVLLPALEKWAQSMVNSWSPFGSMEGRFRKDPVLSDGLRRLMKPKRRGSWLRGGR
;
A
#
# COMPACT_ATOMS: atom_id res chain seq x y z
N MET A 1 -21.31 -46.71 -40.55
CA MET A 1 -21.60 -48.10 -40.93
C MET A 1 -20.56 -48.97 -40.27
N ALA A 2 -20.99 -49.96 -39.47
CA ALA A 2 -20.08 -50.86 -38.78
C ALA A 2 -20.03 -52.25 -39.46
N TRP A 3 -18.82 -52.82 -39.57
CA TRP A 3 -18.62 -54.18 -40.08
C TRP A 3 -18.55 -55.18 -38.93
N GLN A 4 -19.08 -56.38 -39.14
CA GLN A 4 -19.12 -57.44 -38.15
C GLN A 4 -18.19 -58.60 -38.52
N LEU A 5 -17.68 -59.31 -37.51
CA LEU A 5 -17.06 -60.62 -37.66
C LEU A 5 -17.36 -61.53 -36.47
N HIS A 6 -17.51 -62.82 -36.73
CA HIS A 6 -17.67 -63.87 -35.74
C HIS A 6 -16.43 -64.76 -35.71
N TYR A 7 -15.95 -65.05 -34.51
CA TYR A 7 -14.82 -65.92 -34.22
C TYR A 7 -15.23 -67.00 -33.25
N SER A 8 -15.01 -68.26 -33.62
CA SER A 8 -15.31 -69.41 -32.75
C SER A 8 -14.58 -70.66 -33.23
N SER A 9 -14.63 -71.73 -32.44
CA SER A 9 -14.08 -73.03 -32.83
C SER A 9 -15.00 -73.73 -33.84
N ALA A 10 -14.48 -74.10 -35.02
CA ALA A 10 -15.24 -74.78 -36.07
C ALA A 10 -14.50 -76.02 -36.59
N GLU A 11 -15.24 -77.07 -36.93
CA GLU A 11 -14.71 -78.31 -37.52
C GLU A 11 -14.20 -78.05 -38.95
N THR A 12 -14.99 -77.31 -39.73
CA THR A 12 -14.69 -76.85 -41.08
C THR A 12 -15.05 -75.38 -41.17
N GLY A 13 -14.08 -74.54 -41.53
CA GLY A 13 -14.28 -73.10 -41.67
C GLY A 13 -13.50 -72.49 -42.83
N PRO A 14 -13.61 -71.16 -43.04
CA PRO A 14 -13.03 -70.48 -44.21
C PRO A 14 -11.53 -70.70 -44.40
N SER A 15 -10.78 -70.98 -43.32
CA SER A 15 -9.35 -71.27 -43.38
C SER A 15 -9.00 -72.68 -43.90
N GLY A 16 -10.01 -73.56 -44.04
CA GLY A 16 -9.83 -74.98 -44.37
C GLY A 16 -9.21 -75.82 -43.24
N ARG A 17 -9.02 -75.24 -42.04
CA ARG A 17 -8.47 -75.93 -40.86
C ARG A 17 -9.52 -76.01 -39.75
N ALA A 18 -9.39 -77.03 -38.90
CA ALA A 18 -10.23 -77.17 -37.73
C ALA A 18 -9.67 -76.32 -36.56
N GLY A 19 -10.55 -75.83 -35.68
CA GLY A 19 -10.21 -75.01 -34.51
C GLY A 19 -10.71 -73.58 -34.60
N PHE A 20 -10.15 -72.71 -33.75
CA PHE A 20 -10.56 -71.30 -33.66
C PHE A 20 -10.17 -70.51 -34.91
N GLN A 21 -11.16 -69.88 -35.52
CA GLN A 21 -11.00 -69.04 -36.70
C GLN A 21 -12.16 -68.06 -36.83
N ILE A 22 -12.02 -67.10 -37.75
CA ILE A 22 -13.15 -66.27 -38.18
C ILE A 22 -14.08 -67.17 -38.99
N VAL A 23 -15.32 -67.32 -38.53
CA VAL A 23 -16.33 -68.19 -39.14
C VAL A 23 -17.28 -67.39 -40.05
N ALA A 24 -17.45 -66.09 -39.82
CA ALA A 24 -18.31 -65.24 -40.63
C ALA A 24 -17.84 -63.78 -40.55
N ASP A 25 -18.01 -63.02 -41.62
CA ASP A 25 -17.69 -61.59 -41.69
C ASP A 25 -18.70 -60.83 -42.57
N SER A 26 -18.73 -59.50 -42.41
CA SER A 26 -19.57 -58.62 -43.24
C SER A 26 -18.92 -58.38 -44.59
N ARG A 27 -19.76 -58.16 -45.61
CA ARG A 27 -19.27 -57.78 -46.94
C ARG A 27 -18.51 -56.45 -46.86
N GLY A 28 -17.39 -56.35 -47.57
CA GLY A 28 -16.62 -55.11 -47.65
C GLY A 28 -15.81 -54.75 -46.40
N LEU A 29 -15.61 -55.70 -45.46
CA LEU A 29 -14.68 -55.54 -44.34
C LEU A 29 -13.31 -55.06 -44.87
N PRO A 30 -12.73 -53.98 -44.32
CA PRO A 30 -11.43 -53.49 -44.76
C PRO A 30 -10.33 -54.56 -44.65
N ALA A 31 -9.41 -54.55 -45.60
CA ALA A 31 -8.29 -55.48 -45.61
C ALA A 31 -7.41 -55.28 -44.38
N GLY A 32 -7.03 -56.37 -43.71
CA GLY A 32 -6.20 -56.34 -42.50
C GLY A 32 -6.98 -56.27 -41.18
N SER A 33 -8.24 -55.81 -41.17
CA SER A 33 -9.02 -55.65 -39.93
C SER A 33 -9.17 -56.94 -39.13
N ALA A 34 -9.30 -58.09 -39.80
CA ALA A 34 -9.32 -59.40 -39.15
C ALA A 34 -8.06 -59.68 -38.30
N ALA A 35 -6.88 -59.31 -38.81
CA ALA A 35 -5.60 -59.50 -38.11
C ALA A 35 -5.43 -58.48 -36.98
N GLU A 36 -5.90 -57.25 -37.18
CA GLU A 36 -5.83 -56.18 -36.18
C GLU A 36 -6.81 -56.38 -35.02
N VAL A 37 -7.97 -57.00 -35.26
CA VAL A 37 -8.96 -57.37 -34.24
C VAL A 37 -8.57 -58.64 -33.48
N ALA A 38 -7.76 -59.53 -34.07
CA ALA A 38 -7.37 -60.81 -33.48
C ALA A 38 -6.85 -60.74 -32.02
N PRO A 39 -6.05 -59.74 -31.60
CA PRO A 39 -5.63 -59.59 -30.21
C PRO A 39 -6.77 -59.42 -29.20
N TYR A 40 -7.94 -58.94 -29.65
CA TYR A 40 -9.14 -58.77 -28.82
C TYR A 40 -10.00 -60.03 -28.77
N LEU A 41 -9.82 -60.98 -29.71
CA LEU A 41 -10.59 -62.22 -29.83
C LEU A 41 -10.03 -63.33 -28.94
N THR A 42 -9.95 -63.05 -27.65
CA THR A 42 -9.48 -63.99 -26.63
C THR A 42 -10.49 -64.07 -25.50
N TYR A 43 -10.64 -65.27 -24.92
CA TYR A 43 -11.43 -65.48 -23.73
C TYR A 43 -10.85 -66.66 -22.94
N ARG A 44 -10.61 -66.42 -21.65
CA ARG A 44 -10.25 -67.46 -20.69
C ARG A 44 -11.25 -67.39 -19.55
N PRO A 45 -11.97 -68.48 -19.19
CA PRO A 45 -12.90 -68.44 -18.07
C PRO A 45 -12.14 -68.20 -16.74
N PRO A 46 -12.81 -67.66 -15.70
CA PRO A 46 -12.19 -67.46 -14.39
C PRO A 46 -11.57 -68.76 -13.85
N PRO A 47 -10.39 -68.73 -13.21
CA PRO A 47 -9.75 -69.93 -12.64
C PRO A 47 -10.63 -70.74 -11.68
N SER A 48 -11.56 -70.10 -10.99
CA SER A 48 -12.56 -70.72 -10.12
C SER A 48 -13.70 -71.45 -10.87
N SER A 49 -13.78 -71.31 -12.20
CA SER A 49 -14.79 -71.96 -13.02
C SER A 49 -14.59 -73.48 -13.05
N PRO A 50 -15.67 -74.28 -12.96
CA PRO A 50 -15.57 -75.74 -13.11
C PRO A 50 -14.98 -76.14 -14.46
N THR A 51 -14.21 -77.22 -14.52
CA THR A 51 -13.66 -77.78 -15.76
C THR A 51 -14.75 -78.25 -16.75
N ALA A 52 -15.91 -78.64 -16.22
CA ALA A 52 -17.09 -79.08 -16.98
C ALA A 52 -18.35 -78.33 -16.47
N PRO A 53 -18.53 -77.06 -16.87
CA PRO A 53 -19.60 -76.22 -16.35
C PRO A 53 -20.97 -76.65 -16.87
N THR A 54 -22.00 -76.52 -16.02
CA THR A 54 -23.41 -76.65 -16.41
C THR A 54 -23.85 -75.45 -17.24
N ARG A 55 -25.01 -75.54 -17.89
CA ARG A 55 -25.59 -74.40 -18.64
C ARG A 55 -25.76 -73.15 -17.77
N GLN A 56 -26.27 -73.31 -16.55
CA GLN A 56 -26.43 -72.19 -15.62
C GLN A 56 -25.08 -71.56 -15.22
N GLN A 57 -24.04 -72.39 -15.07
CA GLN A 57 -22.69 -71.89 -14.78
C GLN A 57 -22.07 -71.17 -15.99
N ILE A 58 -22.35 -71.63 -17.21
CA ILE A 58 -21.94 -70.95 -18.45
C ILE A 58 -22.63 -69.58 -18.56
N GLU A 59 -23.93 -69.51 -18.29
CA GLU A 59 -24.71 -68.26 -18.31
C GLU A 59 -24.23 -67.24 -17.26
N ALA A 60 -23.66 -67.72 -16.14
CA ALA A 60 -23.07 -66.88 -15.10
C ALA A 60 -21.60 -66.47 -15.36
N MET A 61 -20.97 -66.95 -16.43
CA MET A 61 -19.59 -66.56 -16.75
C MET A 61 -19.51 -65.10 -17.21
N PRO A 62 -18.44 -64.37 -16.87
CA PRO A 62 -18.31 -62.96 -17.21
C PRO A 62 -18.28 -62.75 -18.72
N VAL A 63 -19.03 -61.76 -19.20
CA VAL A 63 -18.96 -61.33 -20.61
C VAL A 63 -17.85 -60.29 -20.75
N ALA A 64 -16.88 -60.56 -21.62
CA ALA A 64 -15.80 -59.64 -21.93
C ALA A 64 -16.18 -58.74 -23.11
N LEU A 65 -16.51 -57.48 -22.85
CA LEU A 65 -16.56 -56.43 -23.87
C LEU A 65 -15.22 -55.70 -23.89
N SER A 66 -14.59 -55.64 -25.05
CA SER A 66 -13.37 -54.88 -25.29
C SER A 66 -13.65 -53.72 -26.24
N TYR A 67 -13.01 -52.58 -25.99
CA TYR A 67 -12.97 -51.42 -26.88
C TYR A 67 -11.53 -50.94 -27.02
N GLY A 68 -11.12 -50.62 -28.24
CA GLY A 68 -9.79 -50.06 -28.48
C GLY A 68 -9.48 -49.81 -29.95
N PRO A 69 -8.31 -49.21 -30.22
CA PRO A 69 -7.87 -48.91 -31.58
C PRO A 69 -7.49 -50.17 -32.34
N VAL A 70 -7.82 -50.17 -33.64
CA VAL A 70 -7.58 -51.24 -34.62
C VAL A 70 -7.26 -50.54 -35.95
N GLY A 71 -5.98 -50.46 -36.29
CA GLY A 71 -5.53 -49.66 -37.44
C GLY A 71 -5.83 -48.16 -37.25
N ASP A 72 -6.50 -47.56 -38.22
CA ASP A 72 -7.03 -46.19 -38.20
C ASP A 72 -8.46 -46.10 -37.62
N ARG A 73 -8.99 -47.21 -37.09
CA ARG A 73 -10.36 -47.37 -36.62
C ARG A 73 -10.39 -47.81 -35.16
N HIS A 74 -11.60 -48.04 -34.66
CA HIS A 74 -11.85 -48.66 -33.37
C HIS A 74 -12.62 -49.96 -33.55
N ALA A 75 -12.46 -50.88 -32.61
CA ALA A 75 -13.28 -52.08 -32.55
C ALA A 75 -14.01 -52.20 -31.22
N LEU A 76 -15.23 -52.72 -31.27
CA LEU A 76 -15.97 -53.24 -30.13
C LEU A 76 -16.01 -54.76 -30.25
N VAL A 77 -15.51 -55.47 -29.26
CA VAL A 77 -15.40 -56.94 -29.30
C VAL A 77 -16.05 -57.54 -28.08
N ARG A 78 -17.11 -58.34 -28.27
CA ARG A 78 -17.75 -59.08 -27.20
C ARG A 78 -17.39 -60.55 -27.28
N CYS A 79 -16.75 -61.06 -26.24
CA CYS A 79 -16.44 -62.46 -26.05
C CYS A 79 -17.33 -63.07 -24.96
N SER A 80 -17.99 -64.19 -25.27
CA SER A 80 -18.80 -64.96 -24.31
C SER A 80 -18.53 -66.45 -24.42
N TYR A 81 -18.37 -67.12 -23.28
CA TYR A 81 -18.13 -68.56 -23.21
C TYR A 81 -19.34 -69.37 -23.72
N LEU A 82 -19.09 -70.41 -24.52
CA LEU A 82 -20.11 -71.30 -25.09
C LEU A 82 -20.09 -72.71 -24.47
N GLY A 83 -19.05 -73.06 -23.72
CA GLY A 83 -18.84 -74.43 -23.24
C GLY A 83 -18.02 -75.27 -24.20
N GLN A 84 -18.65 -76.26 -24.80
CA GLN A 84 -17.99 -77.25 -25.64
C GLN A 84 -17.80 -76.75 -27.09
N ASP A 85 -16.70 -77.14 -27.72
CA ASP A 85 -16.51 -77.01 -29.16
C ASP A 85 -17.10 -78.22 -29.92
N TYR A 86 -16.96 -78.23 -31.25
CA TYR A 86 -17.41 -79.32 -32.11
C TYR A 86 -16.79 -80.69 -31.75
N SER A 87 -15.67 -80.72 -31.03
CA SER A 87 -15.01 -81.95 -30.56
C SER A 87 -15.52 -82.44 -29.19
N GLY A 88 -16.43 -81.70 -28.56
CA GLY A 88 -16.91 -81.96 -27.20
C GLY A 88 -15.98 -81.43 -26.10
N ARG A 89 -14.90 -80.73 -26.46
CA ARG A 89 -13.94 -80.18 -25.48
C ARG A 89 -14.43 -78.84 -24.95
N PHE A 90 -14.43 -78.68 -23.63
CA PHE A 90 -14.69 -77.40 -22.98
C PHE A 90 -13.60 -76.37 -23.27
N GLY A 91 -13.99 -75.12 -23.50
CA GLY A 91 -13.08 -74.04 -23.87
C GLY A 91 -13.56 -73.18 -25.02
N ASN A 92 -14.71 -73.51 -25.62
CA ASN A 92 -15.25 -72.75 -26.74
C ASN A 92 -15.86 -71.43 -26.29
N PHE A 93 -15.72 -70.41 -27.13
CA PHE A 93 -16.35 -69.10 -26.94
C PHE A 93 -16.75 -68.50 -28.29
N LEU A 94 -17.66 -67.54 -28.23
CA LEU A 94 -18.00 -66.67 -29.35
C LEU A 94 -17.31 -65.33 -29.13
N GLY A 95 -16.43 -64.95 -30.06
CA GLY A 95 -15.99 -63.57 -30.23
C GLY A 95 -16.82 -62.92 -31.33
N HIS A 96 -17.63 -61.92 -30.99
CA HIS A 96 -18.35 -61.09 -31.94
C HIS A 96 -17.70 -59.71 -31.92
N ALA A 97 -17.07 -59.31 -33.03
CA ALA A 97 -16.44 -58.01 -33.14
C ALA A 97 -17.14 -57.12 -34.17
N LEU A 98 -17.20 -55.83 -33.84
CA LEU A 98 -17.59 -54.73 -34.69
C LEU A 98 -16.36 -53.89 -34.99
N VAL A 99 -16.08 -53.64 -36.27
CA VAL A 99 -15.11 -52.65 -36.72
C VAL A 99 -15.88 -51.39 -37.07
N LEU A 100 -15.57 -50.30 -36.38
CA LEU A 100 -16.34 -49.06 -36.41
C LEU A 100 -15.77 -48.11 -37.47
N ALA A 101 -16.65 -47.45 -38.21
CA ALA A 101 -16.29 -46.31 -39.02
C ALA A 101 -16.21 -45.02 -38.16
N GLU A 102 -15.60 -43.99 -38.73
CA GLU A 102 -15.62 -42.65 -38.15
C GLU A 102 -17.08 -42.19 -37.98
N GLY A 103 -17.40 -41.68 -36.79
CA GLY A 103 -18.76 -41.19 -36.47
C GLY A 103 -19.74 -42.24 -35.95
N ASP A 104 -19.43 -43.54 -36.00
CA ASP A 104 -20.38 -44.61 -35.61
C ASP A 104 -20.78 -44.59 -34.12
N LEU A 105 -19.96 -43.97 -33.28
CA LEU A 105 -20.22 -43.86 -31.84
C LEU A 105 -20.73 -42.48 -31.43
N VAL A 106 -20.98 -41.55 -32.36
CA VAL A 106 -21.42 -40.20 -32.00
C VAL A 106 -22.69 -40.25 -31.15
N GLY A 107 -22.61 -39.67 -29.94
CA GLY A 107 -23.72 -39.62 -28.99
C GLY A 107 -23.88 -40.86 -28.11
N VAL A 108 -23.00 -41.87 -28.19
CA VAL A 108 -23.05 -43.08 -27.36
C VAL A 108 -21.65 -43.46 -26.84
N ARG A 109 -21.57 -43.93 -25.60
CA ARG A 109 -20.33 -44.40 -24.98
C ARG A 109 -20.08 -45.87 -25.36
N PRO A 110 -18.83 -46.26 -25.69
CA PRO A 110 -18.54 -47.64 -26.13
C PRO A 110 -18.97 -48.73 -25.13
N VAL A 111 -18.94 -48.42 -23.83
CA VAL A 111 -19.33 -49.34 -22.74
C VAL A 111 -20.84 -49.63 -22.71
N GLU A 112 -21.68 -48.73 -23.23
CA GLU A 112 -23.13 -48.93 -23.34
C GLU A 112 -23.48 -50.13 -24.24
N PHE A 113 -22.55 -50.56 -25.09
CA PHE A 113 -22.75 -51.75 -25.89
C PHE A 113 -22.64 -53.05 -25.11
N TRP A 114 -22.20 -53.12 -23.85
CA TRP A 114 -21.91 -54.39 -23.16
C TRP A 114 -23.02 -55.47 -23.25
N LYS A 115 -24.27 -55.04 -23.14
CA LYS A 115 -25.47 -55.87 -23.31
C LYS A 115 -26.42 -55.36 -24.40
N ALA A 116 -25.86 -54.70 -25.43
CA ALA A 116 -26.65 -54.26 -26.58
C ALA A 116 -27.33 -55.45 -27.29
N PRO A 117 -28.54 -55.28 -27.82
CA PRO A 117 -29.29 -56.34 -28.48
C PRO A 117 -28.65 -56.82 -29.80
N LEU A 118 -27.68 -56.07 -30.33
CA LEU A 118 -26.96 -56.41 -31.55
C LEU A 118 -26.08 -57.67 -31.42
N TRP A 119 -25.72 -58.07 -30.20
CA TRP A 119 -24.79 -59.17 -30.01
C TRP A 119 -25.43 -60.53 -30.26
N ALA A 120 -24.88 -61.25 -31.23
CA ALA A 120 -25.20 -62.66 -31.46
C ALA A 120 -24.98 -63.52 -30.20
N GLN A 121 -25.91 -64.46 -29.99
CA GLN A 121 -25.88 -65.44 -28.88
C GLN A 121 -25.18 -66.75 -29.29
N ALA A 122 -24.99 -66.98 -30.59
CA ALA A 122 -24.32 -68.15 -31.15
C ALA A 122 -23.55 -67.75 -32.42
N PRO A 123 -22.43 -68.44 -32.74
CA PRO A 123 -21.69 -68.18 -33.97
C PRO A 123 -22.56 -68.44 -35.19
N ALA A 124 -22.39 -67.60 -36.21
CA ALA A 124 -22.96 -67.86 -37.53
C ALA A 124 -22.30 -69.10 -38.15
N ARG A 125 -22.99 -69.74 -39.11
CA ARG A 125 -22.42 -70.89 -39.81
C ARG A 125 -21.14 -70.48 -40.54
N PRO A 126 -20.08 -71.31 -40.52
CA PRO A 126 -18.84 -71.00 -41.23
C PRO A 126 -19.07 -70.66 -42.71
N GLY A 127 -18.48 -69.55 -43.18
CA GLY A 127 -18.63 -69.02 -44.55
C GLY A 127 -19.87 -68.14 -44.77
N THR A 128 -20.67 -67.86 -43.73
CA THR A 128 -21.82 -66.95 -43.84
C THR A 128 -21.34 -65.50 -43.96
N THR A 129 -21.94 -64.73 -44.87
CA THR A 129 -21.79 -63.26 -44.90
C THR A 129 -22.76 -62.63 -43.90
N LEU A 130 -22.24 -61.87 -42.94
CA LEU A 130 -23.03 -61.14 -41.94
C LEU A 130 -23.66 -59.88 -42.56
N PRO A 131 -24.86 -59.47 -42.12
CA PRO A 131 -25.47 -58.22 -42.57
C PRO A 131 -24.65 -57.01 -42.11
N GLU A 132 -24.73 -55.90 -42.83
CA GLU A 132 -24.16 -54.63 -42.35
C GLU A 132 -25.03 -54.05 -41.23
N LEU A 133 -24.40 -53.42 -40.22
CA LEU A 133 -25.12 -52.67 -39.19
C LEU A 133 -25.18 -51.20 -39.58
N THR A 134 -26.36 -50.73 -39.96
CA THR A 134 -26.62 -49.33 -40.30
C THR A 134 -26.87 -48.46 -39.07
N GLU A 135 -27.40 -49.03 -38.00
CA GLU A 135 -27.66 -48.34 -36.73
C GLU A 135 -27.14 -49.20 -35.56
N LEU A 136 -26.38 -48.57 -34.67
CA LEU A 136 -25.84 -49.19 -33.46
C LEU A 136 -26.69 -48.76 -32.26
N MET A 137 -27.56 -49.65 -31.79
CA MET A 137 -28.38 -49.39 -30.60
C MET A 137 -27.62 -49.80 -29.32
N PRO A 138 -27.36 -48.86 -28.39
CA PRO A 138 -26.78 -49.20 -27.09
C PRO A 138 -27.75 -50.03 -26.23
N GLY A 139 -27.24 -50.66 -25.18
CA GLY A 139 -28.06 -51.31 -24.16
C GLY A 139 -28.65 -50.31 -23.17
N ALA A 140 -29.83 -50.62 -22.61
CA ALA A 140 -30.53 -49.72 -21.68
C ALA A 140 -30.04 -49.81 -20.21
N GLU A 141 -29.10 -50.68 -19.88
CA GLU A 141 -28.71 -50.95 -18.48
C GLU A 141 -27.76 -49.91 -17.85
N LEU A 142 -27.14 -49.05 -18.65
CA LEU A 142 -26.07 -48.13 -18.21
C LEU A 142 -26.46 -46.66 -18.39
N ASP A 143 -27.73 -46.33 -18.20
CA ASP A 143 -28.17 -44.94 -18.24
C ASP A 143 -27.59 -44.15 -17.03
N PRO A 144 -27.32 -42.83 -17.19
CA PRO A 144 -26.72 -42.01 -16.14
C PRO A 144 -27.52 -41.98 -14.83
N GLU A 145 -28.85 -42.01 -14.88
CA GLU A 145 -29.70 -41.95 -13.67
C GLU A 145 -29.51 -43.21 -12.82
N SER A 146 -29.55 -44.39 -13.44
CA SER A 146 -29.32 -45.67 -12.77
C SER A 146 -27.90 -45.75 -12.17
N LEU A 147 -26.89 -45.26 -12.90
CA LEU A 147 -25.50 -45.20 -12.42
C LEU A 147 -25.34 -44.26 -11.22
N GLY A 148 -26.01 -43.10 -11.25
CA GLY A 148 -26.00 -42.14 -10.15
C GLY A 148 -26.68 -42.69 -8.89
N GLN A 149 -27.81 -43.38 -9.04
CA GLN A 149 -28.47 -44.08 -7.94
C GLN A 149 -27.58 -45.17 -7.33
N TRP A 150 -26.88 -45.93 -8.18
CA TRP A 150 -25.92 -46.95 -7.73
C TRP A 150 -24.74 -46.35 -6.95
N LEU A 151 -24.15 -45.24 -7.43
CA LEU A 151 -23.12 -44.50 -6.68
C LEU A 151 -23.64 -43.99 -5.35
N GLY A 152 -24.87 -43.44 -5.33
CA GLY A 152 -25.54 -42.97 -4.13
C GLY A 152 -25.73 -44.07 -3.09
N ALA A 153 -26.13 -45.26 -3.51
CA ALA A 153 -26.29 -46.43 -2.64
C ALA A 153 -24.96 -46.90 -2.01
N GLY A 154 -23.83 -46.72 -2.73
CA GLY A 154 -22.48 -46.98 -2.22
C GLY A 154 -21.92 -45.92 -1.26
N GLY A 155 -22.63 -44.79 -1.08
CA GLY A 155 -22.30 -43.75 -0.12
C GLY A 155 -20.96 -43.04 -0.35
N GLN A 156 -20.34 -42.53 0.71
CA GLN A 156 -19.10 -41.75 0.64
C GLN A 156 -17.93 -42.53 0.02
N ALA A 157 -17.85 -43.84 0.26
CA ALA A 157 -16.79 -44.69 -0.29
C ALA A 157 -16.87 -44.75 -1.82
N ALA A 158 -18.06 -44.92 -2.41
CA ALA A 158 -18.22 -44.92 -3.86
C ALA A 158 -17.76 -43.59 -4.48
N TYR A 159 -18.11 -42.44 -3.90
CA TYR A 159 -17.64 -41.14 -4.41
C TYR A 159 -16.13 -40.94 -4.24
N GLN A 160 -15.53 -41.41 -3.15
CA GLN A 160 -14.07 -41.39 -2.99
C GLN A 160 -13.37 -42.24 -4.06
N ARG A 161 -13.89 -43.44 -4.31
CA ARG A 161 -13.38 -44.32 -5.37
C ARG A 161 -13.52 -43.69 -6.74
N LEU A 162 -14.67 -43.09 -7.05
CA LEU A 162 -14.90 -42.36 -8.30
C LEU A 162 -13.83 -41.28 -8.51
N GLY A 163 -13.60 -40.43 -7.51
CA GLY A 163 -12.57 -39.38 -7.60
C GLY A 163 -11.18 -39.95 -7.90
N GLY A 164 -10.79 -41.02 -7.19
CA GLY A 164 -9.50 -41.68 -7.42
C GLY A 164 -9.39 -42.32 -8.82
N LEU A 165 -10.44 -42.99 -9.28
CA LEU A 165 -10.49 -43.60 -10.61
C LEU A 165 -10.39 -42.54 -11.72
N LEU A 166 -11.16 -41.44 -11.62
CA LEU A 166 -11.10 -40.35 -12.58
C LEU A 166 -9.71 -39.73 -12.64
N GLU A 167 -9.06 -39.52 -11.50
CA GLU A 167 -7.70 -38.96 -11.47
C GLU A 167 -6.67 -39.90 -12.12
N LEU A 168 -6.75 -41.20 -11.85
CA LEU A 168 -5.85 -42.20 -12.46
C LEU A 168 -6.06 -42.30 -13.97
N VAL A 169 -7.31 -42.39 -14.42
CA VAL A 169 -7.65 -42.46 -15.85
C VAL A 169 -7.21 -41.20 -16.57
N ARG A 170 -7.49 -40.01 -16.01
CA ARG A 170 -7.05 -38.73 -16.56
C ARG A 170 -5.52 -38.67 -16.70
N ARG A 171 -4.77 -39.08 -15.67
CA ARG A 171 -3.29 -39.13 -15.74
C ARG A 171 -2.79 -40.06 -16.85
N ASN A 172 -3.40 -41.23 -17.00
CA ASN A 172 -3.02 -42.19 -18.05
C ASN A 172 -3.32 -41.64 -19.45
N LEU A 173 -4.48 -41.00 -19.63
CA LEU A 173 -4.85 -40.37 -20.90
C LEU A 173 -3.93 -39.20 -21.28
N VAL A 174 -3.53 -38.36 -20.33
CA VAL A 174 -2.61 -37.23 -20.57
C VAL A 174 -1.19 -37.71 -20.85
N ARG A 175 -0.71 -38.72 -20.12
CA ARG A 175 0.63 -39.29 -20.34
C ARG A 175 0.74 -40.10 -21.63
N GLY A 176 -0.38 -40.69 -22.08
CA GLY A 176 -0.42 -41.61 -23.21
C GLY A 176 0.10 -43.02 -22.90
N TYR A 177 0.42 -43.31 -21.63
CA TYR A 177 0.84 -44.62 -21.16
C TYR A 177 0.37 -44.85 -19.71
N GLY A 178 0.31 -46.13 -19.31
CA GLY A 178 -0.23 -46.57 -18.02
C GLY A 178 -1.51 -47.37 -18.18
N ARG A 179 -1.71 -48.35 -17.29
CA ARG A 179 -2.90 -49.22 -17.26
C ARG A 179 -3.50 -49.26 -15.87
N LEU A 180 -4.80 -49.47 -15.83
CA LEU A 180 -5.60 -49.62 -14.63
C LEU A 180 -6.28 -50.99 -14.66
N ILE A 181 -5.92 -51.87 -13.73
CA ILE A 181 -6.56 -53.18 -13.56
C ILE A 181 -7.59 -53.07 -12.44
N LEU A 182 -8.85 -53.31 -12.77
CA LEU A 182 -9.98 -53.33 -11.83
C LEU A 182 -10.29 -54.78 -11.46
N VAL A 183 -10.12 -55.12 -10.19
CA VAL A 183 -10.42 -56.46 -9.66
C VAL A 183 -11.78 -56.40 -8.95
N GLY A 184 -12.80 -56.99 -9.57
CA GLY A 184 -14.18 -57.00 -9.08
C GLY A 184 -14.73 -58.42 -8.97
N ALA A 185 -15.54 -58.68 -7.94
CA ALA A 185 -16.18 -59.99 -7.77
C ALA A 185 -17.21 -60.26 -8.88
N GLU A 186 -17.88 -59.20 -9.35
CA GLU A 186 -18.87 -59.24 -10.42
C GLU A 186 -18.40 -58.38 -11.60
N CYS A 187 -18.57 -58.89 -12.83
CA CYS A 187 -18.22 -58.15 -14.05
C CYS A 187 -19.10 -56.90 -14.20
N GLU A 188 -20.36 -56.99 -13.78
CA GLU A 188 -21.34 -55.92 -13.69
C GLU A 188 -20.79 -54.70 -12.95
N GLU A 189 -20.08 -54.91 -11.83
CA GLU A 189 -19.51 -53.82 -11.03
C GLU A 189 -18.42 -53.08 -11.83
N ILE A 190 -17.54 -53.83 -12.49
CA ILE A 190 -16.47 -53.29 -13.34
C ILE A 190 -17.06 -52.47 -14.48
N VAL A 191 -18.12 -52.98 -15.12
CA VAL A 191 -18.81 -52.30 -16.22
C VAL A 191 -19.39 -50.97 -15.75
N ARG A 192 -20.07 -50.95 -14.58
CA ARG A 192 -20.61 -49.70 -14.01
C ARG A 192 -19.52 -48.67 -13.74
N TRP A 193 -18.36 -49.08 -13.21
CA TRP A 193 -17.22 -48.18 -13.03
C TRP A 193 -16.70 -47.62 -14.35
N ILE A 194 -16.53 -48.47 -15.38
CA ILE A 194 -16.13 -48.01 -16.71
C ILE A 194 -17.17 -47.04 -17.30
N ALA A 195 -18.46 -47.30 -17.07
CA ALA A 195 -19.55 -46.43 -17.51
C ALA A 195 -19.50 -45.04 -16.87
N VAL A 196 -19.44 -44.96 -15.53
CA VAL A 196 -19.34 -43.68 -14.82
C VAL A 196 -18.10 -42.90 -15.24
N ILE A 197 -16.95 -43.57 -15.41
CA ILE A 197 -15.73 -42.94 -15.94
C ILE A 197 -15.97 -42.39 -17.34
N SER A 198 -16.58 -43.19 -18.23
CA SER A 198 -16.84 -42.79 -19.62
C SER A 198 -17.77 -41.58 -19.70
N TYR A 199 -18.86 -41.55 -18.93
CA TYR A 199 -19.76 -40.40 -18.90
C TYR A 199 -19.13 -39.14 -18.31
N SER A 200 -18.18 -39.29 -17.39
CA SER A 200 -17.49 -38.15 -16.78
C SER A 200 -16.49 -37.45 -17.71
N LEU A 201 -16.14 -38.08 -18.85
CA LEU A 201 -15.09 -37.60 -19.73
C LEU A 201 -15.65 -36.90 -20.99
N PRO A 202 -14.96 -35.86 -21.49
CA PRO A 202 -15.21 -35.30 -22.82
C PRO A 202 -15.21 -36.36 -23.91
N TRP A 203 -15.99 -36.16 -24.97
CA TRP A 203 -16.12 -37.11 -26.08
C TRP A 203 -14.77 -37.56 -26.65
N GLU A 204 -13.87 -36.60 -26.90
CA GLU A 204 -12.53 -36.87 -27.43
C GLU A 204 -11.66 -37.73 -26.50
N ALA A 205 -11.85 -37.60 -25.18
CA ALA A 205 -11.12 -38.41 -24.21
C ALA A 205 -11.68 -39.84 -24.14
N VAL A 206 -13.01 -39.99 -24.26
CA VAL A 206 -13.67 -41.30 -24.28
C VAL A 206 -13.27 -42.14 -25.49
N THR A 207 -13.11 -41.54 -26.67
CA THR A 207 -12.70 -42.32 -27.85
C THR A 207 -11.32 -42.94 -27.68
N ARG A 208 -10.44 -42.32 -26.88
CA ARG A 208 -9.11 -42.84 -26.50
C ARG A 208 -9.14 -43.80 -25.31
N LEU A 209 -10.26 -43.90 -24.60
CA LEU A 209 -10.41 -44.75 -23.41
C LEU A 209 -10.60 -46.22 -23.80
N SER A 210 -9.52 -46.91 -24.17
CA SER A 210 -9.56 -48.35 -24.41
C SER A 210 -9.84 -49.13 -23.12
N PHE A 211 -10.69 -50.14 -23.18
CA PHE A 211 -11.01 -50.97 -22.02
C PHE A 211 -11.32 -52.42 -22.40
N VAL A 212 -11.25 -53.32 -21.42
CA VAL A 212 -11.91 -54.63 -21.47
C VAL A 212 -12.61 -54.89 -20.14
N THR A 213 -13.86 -55.34 -20.16
CA THR A 213 -14.66 -55.55 -18.92
C THR A 213 -14.25 -56.81 -18.16
N TYR A 214 -13.64 -57.79 -18.85
CA TYR A 214 -13.09 -58.99 -18.24
C TYR A 214 -11.92 -59.57 -19.04
N SER A 215 -10.82 -59.89 -18.37
CA SER A 215 -9.69 -60.64 -18.91
C SER A 215 -9.18 -61.66 -17.89
N GLY A 216 -9.12 -62.94 -18.30
CA GLY A 216 -8.43 -63.98 -17.54
C GLY A 216 -6.89 -63.93 -17.65
N ASP A 217 -6.33 -62.91 -18.30
CA ASP A 217 -4.90 -62.64 -18.39
C ASP A 217 -4.65 -61.12 -18.43
N PRO A 218 -4.92 -60.40 -17.32
CA PRO A 218 -4.87 -58.94 -17.31
C PRO A 218 -3.45 -58.40 -17.53
N ALA A 219 -2.41 -59.18 -17.20
CA ALA A 219 -1.01 -58.78 -17.37
C ALA A 219 -0.63 -58.60 -18.86
N SER A 220 -1.13 -59.47 -19.74
CA SER A 220 -0.85 -59.41 -21.19
C SER A 220 -1.82 -58.51 -21.98
N THR A 221 -2.88 -58.06 -21.33
CA THR A 221 -3.95 -57.22 -21.90
C THR A 221 -3.49 -55.75 -21.99
N ARG A 222 -3.63 -55.12 -23.17
CA ARG A 222 -3.01 -53.80 -23.46
C ARG A 222 -3.92 -52.60 -23.28
N GLN A 223 -5.21 -52.82 -23.05
CA GLN A 223 -6.22 -51.78 -22.88
C GLN A 223 -5.91 -50.95 -21.63
N LEU A 224 -6.33 -49.68 -21.64
CA LEU A 224 -6.08 -48.73 -20.55
C LEU A 224 -6.79 -49.18 -19.28
N ILE A 225 -8.05 -49.60 -19.36
CA ILE A 225 -8.79 -50.20 -18.24
C ILE A 225 -8.98 -51.70 -18.49
N VAL A 226 -8.59 -52.53 -17.54
CA VAL A 226 -8.70 -53.99 -17.64
C VAL A 226 -9.45 -54.53 -16.43
N GLY A 227 -10.64 -55.06 -16.67
CA GLY A 227 -11.42 -55.78 -15.67
C GLY A 227 -10.92 -57.21 -15.48
N THR A 228 -10.95 -57.70 -14.25
CA THR A 228 -10.66 -59.10 -13.92
C THR A 228 -11.34 -59.53 -12.63
N THR A 229 -11.33 -60.83 -12.34
CA THR A 229 -11.90 -61.43 -11.14
C THR A 229 -10.82 -61.71 -10.08
N PRO A 230 -11.16 -61.77 -8.77
CA PRO A 230 -10.16 -61.88 -7.69
C PRO A 230 -9.33 -63.16 -7.70
N ASP A 231 -9.81 -64.21 -8.37
CA ASP A 231 -9.16 -65.50 -8.52
C ASP A 231 -8.13 -65.53 -9.67
N VAL A 232 -8.07 -64.49 -10.50
CA VAL A 232 -7.06 -64.37 -11.57
C VAL A 232 -5.75 -63.87 -10.97
N TRP A 233 -4.68 -64.62 -11.24
CA TRP A 233 -3.35 -64.23 -10.77
C TRP A 233 -2.83 -62.99 -11.52
N ILE A 234 -2.37 -62.00 -10.75
CA ILE A 234 -1.75 -60.77 -11.25
C ILE A 234 -0.30 -60.74 -10.73
N PRO A 235 0.72 -60.66 -11.60
CA PRO A 235 2.11 -60.50 -11.18
C PRO A 235 2.30 -59.23 -10.34
N SER A 236 3.10 -59.30 -9.27
CA SER A 236 3.37 -58.15 -8.39
C SER A 236 4.17 -57.04 -9.08
N ASP A 237 4.89 -57.37 -10.14
CA ASP A 237 5.73 -56.48 -10.96
C ASP A 237 5.01 -56.01 -12.24
N VAL A 238 3.69 -56.21 -12.35
CA VAL A 238 2.92 -55.73 -13.51
C VAL A 238 3.02 -54.22 -13.63
N ASP A 239 3.32 -53.74 -14.84
CA ASP A 239 3.28 -52.31 -15.16
C ASP A 239 1.82 -51.86 -15.35
N ALA A 240 1.10 -51.76 -14.22
CA ALA A 240 -0.28 -51.30 -14.10
C ALA A 240 -0.60 -50.90 -12.65
N THR A 241 -1.51 -49.96 -12.47
CA THR A 241 -2.14 -49.72 -11.17
C THR A 241 -3.25 -50.75 -10.97
N VAL A 242 -3.17 -51.56 -9.91
CA VAL A 242 -4.18 -52.58 -9.58
C VAL A 242 -5.07 -52.03 -8.47
N LEU A 243 -6.39 -52.07 -8.67
CA LEU A 243 -7.38 -51.66 -7.68
C LEU A 243 -8.39 -52.77 -7.43
N THR A 244 -8.48 -53.21 -6.19
CA THR A 244 -9.51 -54.16 -5.73
C THR A 244 -10.78 -53.40 -5.35
N LEU A 245 -11.89 -53.65 -6.04
CA LEU A 245 -13.15 -52.95 -5.82
C LEU A 245 -13.83 -53.32 -4.49
N ALA A 246 -13.51 -54.49 -3.93
CA ALA A 246 -13.98 -54.91 -2.61
C ALA A 246 -13.26 -54.22 -1.45
N GLU A 247 -12.06 -53.67 -1.67
CA GLU A 247 -11.29 -52.98 -0.64
C GLU A 247 -11.76 -51.54 -0.44
N GLU A 248 -11.64 -51.02 0.78
CA GLU A 248 -11.99 -49.62 1.04
C GLU A 248 -11.13 -48.67 0.17
N PRO A 249 -11.74 -47.64 -0.43
CA PRO A 249 -11.02 -46.70 -1.27
C PRO A 249 -10.01 -45.91 -0.44
N GLN A 250 -8.77 -45.88 -0.91
CA GLN A 250 -7.75 -45.04 -0.31
C GLN A 250 -8.04 -43.56 -0.58
N SER A 251 -7.76 -42.70 0.40
CA SER A 251 -7.81 -41.25 0.20
C SER A 251 -6.63 -40.83 -0.67
N VAL A 252 -6.91 -40.48 -1.93
CA VAL A 252 -5.92 -39.97 -2.87
C VAL A 252 -6.15 -38.48 -3.09
N GLU A 253 -5.07 -37.72 -3.24
CA GLU A 253 -5.15 -36.33 -3.70
C GLU A 253 -5.62 -36.30 -5.17
N ILE A 254 -6.78 -35.70 -5.39
CA ILE A 254 -7.43 -35.61 -6.70
C ILE A 254 -7.36 -34.18 -7.25
N GLY A 255 -7.26 -34.05 -8.58
CA GLY A 255 -7.31 -32.76 -9.26
C GLY A 255 -8.70 -32.14 -9.27
N ARG A 256 -8.79 -30.90 -9.79
CA ARG A 256 -10.04 -30.14 -9.86
C ARG A 256 -11.09 -30.81 -10.74
N PHE A 257 -10.67 -31.42 -11.85
CA PHE A 257 -11.54 -32.19 -12.73
C PHE A 257 -12.24 -33.34 -12.00
N ALA A 258 -11.45 -34.25 -11.39
CA ALA A 258 -11.98 -35.41 -10.71
C ALA A 258 -12.87 -35.03 -9.51
N GLN A 259 -12.52 -33.95 -8.81
CA GLN A 259 -13.35 -33.41 -7.73
C GLN A 259 -14.70 -32.91 -8.27
N THR A 260 -14.69 -32.10 -9.32
CA THR A 260 -15.92 -31.49 -9.87
C THR A 260 -16.84 -32.55 -10.46
N ALA A 261 -16.33 -33.46 -11.27
CA ALA A 261 -17.12 -34.57 -11.83
C ALA A 261 -17.74 -35.44 -10.73
N ARG A 262 -16.98 -35.80 -9.70
CA ARG A 262 -17.49 -36.54 -8.53
C ARG A 262 -18.63 -35.79 -7.84
N ASP A 263 -18.47 -34.48 -7.64
CA ASP A 263 -19.45 -33.66 -6.93
C ASP A 263 -20.74 -33.49 -7.76
N LEU A 264 -20.63 -33.43 -9.11
CA LEU A 264 -21.78 -33.43 -10.03
C LEU A 264 -22.54 -34.76 -10.02
N TRP A 265 -21.83 -35.90 -10.05
CA TRP A 265 -22.46 -37.22 -9.86
C TRP A 265 -23.19 -37.32 -8.53
N ARG A 266 -22.59 -36.77 -7.47
CA ARG A 266 -23.18 -36.76 -6.14
C ARG A 266 -24.47 -35.93 -6.06
N SER A 267 -24.55 -34.83 -6.80
CA SER A 267 -25.76 -34.01 -6.88
C SER A 267 -26.75 -34.48 -7.95
N MET A 268 -26.43 -35.55 -8.70
CA MET A 268 -27.20 -36.00 -9.87
C MET A 268 -27.37 -34.90 -10.92
N ASP A 269 -26.36 -34.04 -11.08
CA ASP A 269 -26.34 -32.92 -12.04
C ASP A 269 -25.70 -33.37 -13.35
N PHE A 270 -26.47 -34.14 -14.15
CA PHE A 270 -25.99 -34.71 -15.41
C PHE A 270 -25.78 -33.67 -16.50
N ASP A 271 -26.63 -32.63 -16.54
CA ASP A 271 -26.42 -31.47 -17.42
C ASP A 271 -25.05 -30.83 -17.13
N GLY A 272 -24.69 -30.67 -15.85
CA GLY A 272 -23.36 -30.18 -15.47
C GLY A 272 -22.20 -31.09 -15.87
N ILE A 273 -22.41 -32.41 -15.94
CA ILE A 273 -21.41 -33.38 -16.44
C ILE A 273 -21.24 -33.20 -17.95
N ASP A 274 -22.33 -33.06 -18.69
CA ASP A 274 -22.29 -32.83 -20.13
C ASP A 274 -21.63 -31.49 -20.47
N GLU A 275 -21.93 -30.43 -19.70
CA GLU A 275 -21.30 -29.13 -19.85
C GLU A 275 -19.80 -29.17 -19.51
N LEU A 276 -19.39 -29.93 -18.48
CA LEU A 276 -17.97 -30.15 -18.20
C LEU A 276 -17.29 -30.90 -19.37
N ALA A 277 -17.98 -31.87 -19.96
CA ALA A 277 -17.51 -32.66 -21.09
C ALA A 277 -17.45 -31.88 -22.41
N ALA A 278 -18.10 -30.72 -22.50
CA ALA A 278 -18.14 -29.87 -23.69
C ALA A 278 -16.89 -28.98 -23.86
N PHE A 279 -16.08 -28.79 -22.80
CA PHE A 279 -14.84 -28.03 -22.88
C PHE A 279 -13.70 -28.82 -23.55
N ASP A 280 -12.75 -28.09 -24.14
CA ASP A 280 -11.54 -28.68 -24.73
C ASP A 280 -10.74 -29.52 -23.73
N THR A 281 -10.12 -30.60 -24.21
CA THR A 281 -9.38 -31.57 -23.40
C THR A 281 -7.96 -31.13 -23.03
N SER A 282 -7.49 -29.99 -23.55
CA SER A 282 -6.14 -29.48 -23.27
C SER A 282 -5.94 -29.01 -21.82
N ASP A 283 -6.96 -28.43 -21.18
CA ASP A 283 -6.93 -28.01 -19.78
C ASP A 283 -8.25 -28.32 -19.03
N PRO A 284 -8.47 -29.60 -18.66
CA PRO A 284 -9.71 -30.03 -18.02
C PRO A 284 -9.87 -29.50 -16.59
N ASP A 285 -8.78 -29.13 -15.91
CA ASP A 285 -8.83 -28.63 -14.54
C ASP A 285 -9.37 -27.20 -14.50
N THR A 286 -9.03 -26.35 -15.48
CA THR A 286 -9.58 -24.98 -15.59
C THR A 286 -11.05 -24.99 -15.96
N ALA A 287 -11.47 -25.83 -16.91
CA ALA A 287 -12.89 -26.02 -17.23
C ALA A 287 -13.69 -26.48 -16.01
N ALA A 288 -13.17 -27.46 -15.27
CA ALA A 288 -13.78 -27.94 -14.04
C ALA A 288 -13.85 -26.86 -12.95
N ALA A 289 -12.83 -26.00 -12.80
CA ALA A 289 -12.89 -24.86 -11.90
C ALA A 289 -14.04 -23.91 -12.26
N LEU A 290 -14.21 -23.60 -13.55
CA LEU A 290 -15.30 -22.74 -14.02
C LEU A 290 -16.68 -23.37 -13.76
N VAL A 291 -16.85 -24.66 -14.07
CA VAL A 291 -18.10 -25.40 -13.82
C VAL A 291 -18.41 -25.47 -12.33
N ALA A 292 -17.42 -25.76 -11.48
CA ALA A 292 -17.60 -25.75 -10.03
C ALA A 292 -17.99 -24.36 -9.51
N LEU A 293 -17.35 -23.29 -10.00
CA LEU A 293 -17.75 -21.93 -9.66
C LEU A 293 -19.17 -21.61 -10.13
N CYS A 294 -19.60 -22.09 -11.29
CA CYS A 294 -20.89 -21.74 -11.91
C CYS A 294 -22.06 -22.60 -11.44
N LEU A 295 -21.88 -23.87 -11.13
CA LEU A 295 -22.96 -24.76 -10.70
C LEU A 295 -23.01 -24.88 -9.18
N THR A 296 -21.88 -25.15 -8.52
CA THR A 296 -21.86 -25.41 -7.06
C THR A 296 -21.48 -24.20 -6.20
N GLY A 297 -20.86 -23.18 -6.79
CA GLY A 297 -20.42 -21.97 -6.07
C GLY A 297 -19.12 -22.18 -5.32
N ALA A 298 -18.30 -23.12 -5.79
CA ALA A 298 -17.02 -23.43 -5.19
C ALA A 298 -16.10 -22.20 -5.18
N ALA A 299 -15.45 -21.97 -4.04
CA ALA A 299 -14.39 -20.97 -3.95
C ALA A 299 -13.18 -21.43 -4.75
N LEU A 300 -12.65 -20.53 -5.60
CA LEU A 300 -11.48 -20.77 -6.43
C LEU A 300 -10.23 -20.15 -5.81
N SER A 301 -9.12 -20.87 -5.86
CA SER A 301 -7.79 -20.33 -5.54
C SER A 301 -7.38 -19.24 -6.54
N GLU A 302 -6.41 -18.39 -6.18
CA GLU A 302 -5.93 -17.33 -7.08
C GLU A 302 -5.39 -17.87 -8.41
N LYS A 303 -4.75 -19.05 -8.39
CA LYS A 303 -4.25 -19.73 -9.59
C LYS A 303 -5.41 -20.15 -10.49
N GLU A 304 -6.44 -20.77 -9.93
CA GLU A 304 -7.64 -21.18 -10.68
C GLU A 304 -8.39 -19.97 -11.24
N GLN A 305 -8.56 -18.91 -10.44
CA GLN A 305 -9.20 -17.68 -10.94
C GLN A 305 -8.43 -17.05 -12.10
N SER A 306 -7.10 -17.12 -12.06
CA SER A 306 -6.27 -16.59 -13.14
C SER A 306 -6.39 -17.42 -14.42
N ALA A 307 -6.40 -18.74 -14.31
CA ALA A 307 -6.58 -19.63 -15.46
C ALA A 307 -8.01 -19.54 -16.04
N VAL A 308 -9.03 -19.45 -15.19
CA VAL A 308 -10.41 -19.25 -15.62
C VAL A 308 -10.59 -17.90 -16.31
N ALA A 309 -9.88 -16.86 -15.87
CA ALA A 309 -9.90 -15.57 -16.56
C ALA A 309 -9.37 -15.68 -18.00
N GLU A 310 -8.28 -16.43 -18.21
CA GLU A 310 -7.72 -16.69 -19.55
C GLU A 310 -8.69 -17.50 -20.42
N LEU A 311 -9.37 -18.48 -19.83
CA LEU A 311 -10.42 -19.23 -20.53
C LEU A 311 -11.58 -18.31 -20.95
N ILE A 312 -11.99 -17.36 -20.10
CA ILE A 312 -13.01 -16.37 -20.41
C ILE A 312 -12.58 -15.44 -21.57
N GLU A 313 -11.31 -15.05 -21.60
CA GLU A 313 -10.74 -14.24 -22.70
C GLU A 313 -10.72 -15.01 -24.03
N ALA A 314 -10.47 -16.33 -23.98
CA ALA A 314 -10.51 -17.21 -25.15
C ALA A 314 -11.94 -17.50 -25.66
N GLY A 315 -12.95 -17.34 -24.80
CA GLY A 315 -14.36 -17.54 -25.10
C GLY A 315 -14.95 -18.74 -24.36
N VAL A 316 -16.14 -18.55 -23.81
CA VAL A 316 -16.86 -19.56 -23.02
C VAL A 316 -18.32 -19.71 -23.48
N PRO A 317 -18.97 -20.85 -23.21
CA PRO A 317 -20.38 -21.05 -23.51
C PRO A 317 -21.30 -20.01 -22.84
N GLY A 318 -22.43 -19.71 -23.49
CA GLY A 318 -23.36 -18.68 -23.04
C GLY A 318 -24.01 -18.94 -21.67
N TRP A 319 -24.19 -20.21 -21.29
CA TRP A 319 -24.81 -20.59 -20.01
C TRP A 319 -23.98 -20.14 -18.79
N VAL A 320 -22.69 -19.89 -18.97
CA VAL A 320 -21.76 -19.52 -17.88
C VAL A 320 -22.10 -18.12 -17.33
N TRP A 321 -22.54 -17.19 -18.19
CA TRP A 321 -22.67 -15.78 -17.84
C TRP A 321 -23.67 -15.47 -16.72
N PRO A 322 -24.92 -16.00 -16.74
CA PRO A 322 -25.86 -15.78 -15.64
C PRO A 322 -25.32 -16.23 -14.29
N HIS A 323 -24.50 -17.28 -14.25
CA HIS A 323 -23.93 -17.82 -13.02
C HIS A 323 -22.79 -16.95 -12.49
N LEU A 324 -21.89 -16.49 -13.36
CA LEU A 324 -20.82 -15.57 -12.99
C LEU A 324 -21.36 -14.23 -12.46
N GLY A 325 -22.43 -13.71 -13.06
CA GLY A 325 -23.10 -12.50 -12.57
C GLY A 325 -23.69 -12.67 -11.18
N ARG A 326 -24.42 -13.77 -10.94
CA ARG A 326 -25.02 -14.07 -9.62
C ARG A 326 -24.01 -14.31 -8.51
N ARG A 327 -22.77 -14.67 -8.87
CA ARG A 327 -21.72 -15.06 -7.92
C ARG A 327 -20.53 -14.09 -7.93
N ALA A 328 -20.73 -12.88 -8.44
CA ALA A 328 -19.68 -11.87 -8.58
C ALA A 328 -18.89 -11.60 -7.29
N GLU A 329 -19.50 -11.79 -6.11
CA GLU A 329 -18.86 -11.67 -4.80
C GLU A 329 -17.73 -12.70 -4.53
N LEU A 330 -17.74 -13.83 -5.22
CA LEU A 330 -16.72 -14.88 -5.13
C LEU A 330 -15.52 -14.60 -6.04
N LEU A 331 -15.67 -13.71 -7.02
CA LEU A 331 -14.64 -13.40 -7.99
C LEU A 331 -13.60 -12.46 -7.38
N GLY A 332 -12.33 -12.81 -7.55
CA GLY A 332 -11.19 -11.94 -7.33
C GLY A 332 -10.99 -11.00 -8.52
N GLN A 333 -9.97 -10.16 -8.42
CA GLN A 333 -9.83 -9.01 -9.32
C GLN A 333 -9.69 -9.41 -10.80
N ARG A 334 -8.75 -10.32 -11.11
CA ARG A 334 -8.45 -10.71 -12.50
C ARG A 334 -9.68 -11.33 -13.18
N LEU A 335 -10.34 -12.24 -12.49
CA LEU A 335 -11.53 -12.92 -13.01
C LEU A 335 -12.73 -11.96 -13.16
N ALA A 336 -13.02 -11.14 -12.14
CA ALA A 336 -14.08 -10.13 -12.23
C ALA A 336 -13.82 -9.13 -13.37
N HIS A 337 -12.56 -8.74 -13.59
CA HIS A 337 -12.17 -7.87 -14.70
C HIS A 337 -12.41 -8.55 -16.06
N ALA A 338 -11.97 -9.80 -16.24
CA ALA A 338 -12.21 -10.56 -17.48
C ALA A 338 -13.71 -10.68 -17.79
N VAL A 339 -14.55 -11.00 -16.80
CA VAL A 339 -16.00 -11.04 -16.97
C VAL A 339 -16.58 -9.67 -17.33
N THR A 340 -16.07 -8.60 -16.73
CA THR A 340 -16.54 -7.23 -17.02
C THR A 340 -16.25 -6.81 -18.46
N VAL A 341 -15.13 -7.27 -19.03
CA VAL A 341 -14.67 -6.92 -20.37
C VAL A 341 -15.33 -7.81 -21.44
N HIS A 342 -15.40 -9.11 -21.21
CA HIS A 342 -15.81 -10.10 -22.23
C HIS A 342 -17.27 -10.57 -22.08
N GLY A 343 -17.87 -10.39 -20.90
CA GLY A 343 -19.22 -10.90 -20.61
C GLY A 343 -20.35 -9.97 -21.07
N PRO A 344 -21.57 -10.52 -21.21
CA PRO A 344 -22.79 -9.74 -21.44
C PRO A 344 -23.14 -8.91 -20.19
N ALA A 345 -24.04 -7.92 -20.34
CA ALA A 345 -24.39 -6.98 -19.27
C ALA A 345 -24.82 -7.66 -17.96
N GLU A 346 -25.58 -8.75 -18.04
CA GLU A 346 -26.03 -9.53 -16.87
C GLU A 346 -24.90 -10.09 -15.99
N ALA A 347 -23.72 -10.34 -16.57
CA ALA A 347 -22.53 -10.80 -15.85
C ALA A 347 -21.56 -9.67 -15.57
N ALA A 348 -21.38 -8.78 -16.56
CA ALA A 348 -20.42 -7.70 -16.52
C ALA A 348 -20.80 -6.60 -15.52
N ASP A 349 -22.09 -6.31 -15.33
CA ASP A 349 -22.55 -5.25 -14.43
C ASP A 349 -22.29 -5.57 -12.94
N PRO A 350 -22.66 -6.76 -12.40
CA PRO A 350 -22.27 -7.19 -11.07
C PRO A 350 -20.73 -7.27 -10.89
N CYS A 351 -20.01 -7.74 -11.92
CA CYS A 351 -18.55 -7.86 -11.87
C CYS A 351 -17.83 -6.51 -11.90
N ALA A 352 -18.38 -5.51 -12.60
CA ALA A 352 -17.87 -4.15 -12.58
C ALA A 352 -17.98 -3.56 -11.16
N ALA A 353 -19.14 -3.73 -10.51
CA ALA A 353 -19.31 -3.33 -9.12
C ALA A 353 -18.33 -4.07 -8.19
N ARG A 354 -18.12 -5.38 -8.41
CA ARG A 354 -17.12 -6.16 -7.68
C ARG A 354 -15.71 -5.60 -7.84
N CYS A 355 -15.28 -5.27 -9.05
CA CYS A 355 -13.96 -4.68 -9.29
C CYS A 355 -13.79 -3.35 -8.54
N VAL A 356 -14.83 -2.50 -8.49
CA VAL A 356 -14.76 -1.26 -7.70
C VAL A 356 -14.65 -1.57 -6.21
N LEU A 357 -15.44 -2.52 -5.68
CA LEU A 357 -15.35 -2.93 -4.28
C LEU A 357 -13.97 -3.47 -3.90
N LEU A 358 -13.32 -4.24 -4.79
CA LEU A 358 -11.97 -4.73 -4.60
C LEU A 358 -10.94 -3.58 -4.65
N ALA A 359 -11.07 -2.66 -5.61
CA ALA A 359 -10.20 -1.48 -5.73
C ALA A 359 -10.35 -0.51 -4.54
N LEU A 360 -11.53 -0.42 -3.92
CA LEU A 360 -11.72 0.36 -2.69
C LEU A 360 -10.99 -0.28 -1.48
N ARG A 361 -10.83 -1.61 -1.47
CA ARG A 361 -10.07 -2.32 -0.43
C ARG A 361 -8.56 -2.21 -0.66
N ASP A 362 -8.14 -2.37 -1.92
CA ASP A 362 -6.75 -2.23 -2.37
C ASP A 362 -6.67 -1.22 -3.54
N PRO A 363 -6.45 0.08 -3.25
CA PRO A 363 -6.40 1.13 -4.26
C PRO A 363 -5.18 1.10 -5.19
N GLY A 364 -4.26 0.13 -5.01
CA GLY A 364 -3.20 -0.15 -6.00
C GLY A 364 -3.76 -0.70 -7.32
N VAL A 365 -4.98 -1.22 -7.27
CA VAL A 365 -5.65 -1.86 -8.39
C VAL A 365 -6.58 -0.87 -9.12
N ALA A 366 -6.50 -0.81 -10.44
CA ALA A 366 -7.39 0.02 -11.25
C ALA A 366 -8.74 -0.67 -11.48
N PRO A 367 -9.88 0.03 -11.31
CA PRO A 367 -11.17 -0.47 -11.75
C PRO A 367 -11.25 -0.49 -13.29
N PRO A 368 -12.03 -1.41 -13.88
CA PRO A 368 -12.23 -1.46 -15.33
C PRO A 368 -12.90 -0.18 -15.86
N PRO A 369 -12.68 0.20 -17.13
CA PRO A 369 -13.27 1.39 -17.75
C PRO A 369 -14.75 1.14 -18.15
N ARG A 370 -15.57 0.71 -17.19
CA ARG A 370 -17.01 0.50 -17.36
C ARG A 370 -17.78 1.34 -16.33
N PRO A 371 -18.83 2.08 -16.74
CA PRO A 371 -19.65 2.83 -15.80
C PRO A 371 -20.26 1.93 -14.74
N LEU A 372 -20.29 2.40 -13.49
CA LEU A 372 -20.93 1.67 -12.40
C LEU A 372 -22.47 1.65 -12.59
N PRO A 373 -23.09 0.46 -12.68
CA PRO A 373 -24.54 0.34 -12.83
C PRO A 373 -25.29 0.91 -11.63
N GLU A 374 -26.44 1.56 -11.87
CA GLU A 374 -27.23 2.25 -10.84
C GLU A 374 -27.60 1.33 -9.66
N ALA A 375 -27.96 0.07 -9.94
CA ALA A 375 -28.36 -0.91 -8.94
C ALA A 375 -27.32 -1.19 -7.85
N TYR A 376 -26.02 -0.94 -8.13
CA TYR A 376 -24.92 -1.20 -7.20
C TYR A 376 -24.35 0.07 -6.56
N ARG A 377 -24.85 1.27 -6.95
CA ARG A 377 -24.28 2.54 -6.49
C ARG A 377 -24.36 2.74 -4.99
N GLU A 378 -25.48 2.37 -4.37
CA GLU A 378 -25.66 2.52 -2.92
C GLU A 378 -24.65 1.65 -2.15
N GLN A 379 -24.51 0.38 -2.53
CA GLN A 379 -23.56 -0.55 -1.92
C GLN A 379 -22.11 -0.07 -2.07
N VAL A 380 -21.73 0.34 -3.28
CA VAL A 380 -20.37 0.83 -3.56
C VAL A 380 -20.11 2.16 -2.86
N MET A 381 -21.09 3.06 -2.77
CA MET A 381 -20.99 4.31 -2.01
C MET A 381 -20.74 4.04 -0.53
N ALA A 382 -21.50 3.11 0.08
CA ALA A 382 -21.29 2.70 1.47
C ALA A 382 -19.85 2.15 1.68
N ALA A 383 -19.37 1.31 0.77
CA ALA A 383 -18.00 0.79 0.83
C ALA A 383 -16.95 1.90 0.66
N ALA A 384 -17.18 2.89 -0.22
CA ALA A 384 -16.27 4.01 -0.41
C ALA A 384 -16.19 4.89 0.84
N LEU A 385 -17.32 5.19 1.47
CA LEU A 385 -17.36 5.94 2.74
C LEU A 385 -16.64 5.20 3.87
N ALA A 386 -16.82 3.88 3.98
CA ALA A 386 -16.10 3.05 4.95
C ALA A 386 -14.58 3.01 4.67
N ALA A 387 -14.18 2.94 3.40
CA ALA A 387 -12.78 2.97 3.01
C ALA A 387 -12.13 4.33 3.29
N LEU A 388 -12.87 5.43 3.10
CA LEU A 388 -12.42 6.78 3.46
C LEU A 388 -12.20 6.92 4.98
N SER A 389 -13.15 6.45 5.79
CA SER A 389 -13.07 6.58 7.26
C SER A 389 -12.02 5.69 7.92
N THR A 390 -11.61 4.61 7.24
CA THR A 390 -10.60 3.66 7.73
C THR A 390 -9.22 3.87 7.10
N ALA A 391 -9.07 4.87 6.22
CA ALA A 391 -7.78 5.21 5.64
C ALA A 391 -6.82 5.63 6.75
N ASP A 392 -5.72 4.90 6.87
CA ASP A 392 -4.65 5.08 7.86
C ASP A 392 -3.45 5.87 7.30
N ARG A 393 -3.41 6.04 5.97
CA ARG A 393 -2.36 6.74 5.24
C ARG A 393 -2.92 7.61 4.11
N LEU A 394 -2.18 8.66 3.76
CA LEU A 394 -2.59 9.62 2.73
C LEU A 394 -2.64 9.02 1.32
N ASP A 395 -1.68 8.17 0.97
CA ASP A 395 -1.67 7.47 -0.33
C ASP A 395 -2.87 6.53 -0.48
N ARG A 396 -3.30 5.87 0.61
CA ARG A 396 -4.51 5.06 0.63
C ARG A 396 -5.77 5.92 0.47
N LEU A 397 -5.88 7.04 1.19
CA LEU A 397 -6.99 7.99 1.06
C LEU A 397 -7.12 8.50 -0.38
N VAL A 398 -6.02 8.94 -0.98
CA VAL A 398 -5.99 9.40 -2.38
C VAL A 398 -6.31 8.26 -3.36
N GLY A 399 -5.86 7.04 -3.07
CA GLY A 399 -6.25 5.86 -3.82
C GLY A 399 -7.77 5.63 -3.83
N VAL A 400 -8.42 5.68 -2.66
CA VAL A 400 -9.87 5.55 -2.53
C VAL A 400 -10.59 6.65 -3.32
N LEU A 401 -10.12 7.90 -3.24
CA LEU A 401 -10.65 8.99 -4.06
C LEU A 401 -10.51 8.65 -5.56
N ARG A 402 -9.34 8.26 -6.06
CA ARG A 402 -9.15 7.89 -7.47
C ARG A 402 -10.12 6.79 -7.94
N VAL A 403 -10.36 5.78 -7.11
CA VAL A 403 -11.34 4.72 -7.41
C VAL A 403 -12.76 5.28 -7.45
N ALA A 404 -13.13 6.12 -6.49
CA ALA A 404 -14.41 6.83 -6.49
C ALA A 404 -14.56 7.76 -7.72
N ASP A 405 -13.47 8.30 -8.26
CA ASP A 405 -13.47 9.17 -9.45
C ASP A 405 -13.79 8.40 -10.70
N ALA A 406 -13.06 7.30 -10.90
CA ALA A 406 -13.28 6.38 -11.99
C ALA A 406 -14.70 5.78 -11.98
N ALA A 407 -15.27 5.57 -10.79
CA ALA A 407 -16.64 5.05 -10.61
C ALA A 407 -17.74 6.14 -10.55
N ASP A 408 -17.39 7.41 -10.78
CA ASP A 408 -18.30 8.57 -10.73
C ASP A 408 -19.13 8.69 -9.42
N LEU A 409 -18.52 8.35 -8.28
CA LEU A 409 -19.17 8.42 -6.97
C LEU A 409 -19.16 9.85 -6.40
N ARG A 410 -20.34 10.36 -6.05
CA ARG A 410 -20.51 11.67 -5.40
C ARG A 410 -20.37 11.57 -3.88
N ILE A 411 -19.14 11.77 -3.40
CA ILE A 411 -18.83 11.85 -1.97
C ILE A 411 -18.89 13.32 -1.54
N ALA A 412 -19.54 13.61 -0.40
CA ALA A 412 -19.59 14.96 0.16
C ALA A 412 -18.20 15.44 0.59
N GLY A 413 -17.80 16.65 0.18
CA GLY A 413 -16.48 17.23 0.47
C GLY A 413 -16.13 17.24 1.96
N ALA A 414 -17.10 17.51 2.83
CA ALA A 414 -16.92 17.47 4.29
C ALA A 414 -16.41 16.11 4.83
N ARG A 415 -16.74 14.99 4.17
CA ARG A 415 -16.22 13.66 4.53
C ARG A 415 -14.76 13.47 4.12
N VAL A 416 -14.37 14.04 2.98
CA VAL A 416 -12.98 14.06 2.51
C VAL A 416 -12.14 14.93 3.44
N GLU A 417 -12.65 16.10 3.83
CA GLU A 417 -12.01 16.98 4.80
C GLU A 417 -11.79 16.30 6.15
N GLU A 418 -12.81 15.63 6.68
CA GLU A 418 -12.76 14.89 7.95
C GLU A 418 -11.69 13.78 7.91
N ALA A 419 -11.68 12.97 6.86
CA ALA A 419 -10.69 11.90 6.69
C ALA A 419 -9.26 12.44 6.55
N ALA A 420 -9.07 13.50 5.75
CA ALA A 420 -7.77 14.13 5.57
C ALA A 420 -7.24 14.77 6.87
N ALA A 421 -8.12 15.42 7.64
CA ALA A 421 -7.75 16.02 8.93
C ALA A 421 -7.29 14.97 9.95
N ALA A 422 -7.93 13.80 9.98
CA ALA A 422 -7.58 12.70 10.88
C ALA A 422 -6.17 12.14 10.62
N LEU A 423 -5.71 12.17 9.36
CA LEU A 423 -4.40 11.65 8.96
C LEU A 423 -3.22 12.53 9.40
N VAL A 424 -3.42 13.80 9.72
CA VAL A 424 -2.31 14.70 10.09
C VAL A 424 -1.55 14.19 11.32
N GLY A 425 -2.26 13.54 12.26
CA GLY A 425 -1.66 12.97 13.46
C GLY A 425 -0.61 11.89 13.19
N SER A 426 -0.70 11.17 12.06
CA SER A 426 0.26 10.14 11.67
C SER A 426 1.48 10.67 10.91
N ARG A 427 1.60 12.01 10.76
CA ARG A 427 2.70 12.70 10.07
C ARG A 427 2.86 12.23 8.62
N PRO A 428 1.87 12.50 7.75
CA PRO A 428 1.90 12.02 6.38
C PRO A 428 3.11 12.57 5.61
N THR A 429 3.75 11.71 4.82
CA THR A 429 4.86 12.06 3.94
C THR A 429 4.41 12.14 2.48
N GLY A 430 5.17 12.85 1.64
CA GLY A 430 4.88 12.97 0.21
C GLY A 430 3.54 13.66 -0.10
N VAL A 431 3.13 14.61 0.74
CA VAL A 431 1.84 15.31 0.61
C VAL A 431 1.69 15.97 -0.78
N PRO A 432 2.69 16.69 -1.34
CA PRO A 432 2.58 17.29 -2.67
C PRO A 432 2.33 16.25 -3.77
N GLU A 433 3.05 15.13 -3.76
CA GLU A 433 2.87 14.06 -4.74
C GLU A 433 1.47 13.44 -4.65
N GLN A 434 0.93 13.29 -3.44
CA GLN A 434 -0.43 12.80 -3.25
C GLN A 434 -1.49 13.83 -3.69
N LEU A 435 -1.26 15.12 -3.45
CA LEU A 435 -2.13 16.18 -3.97
C LEU A 435 -2.16 16.15 -5.50
N ASP A 436 -1.01 15.95 -6.16
CA ASP A 436 -0.91 15.81 -7.61
C ASP A 436 -1.69 14.61 -8.17
N ARG A 437 -1.66 13.49 -7.45
CA ARG A 437 -2.43 12.28 -7.80
C ARG A 437 -3.92 12.38 -7.46
N THR A 438 -4.33 13.39 -6.68
CA THR A 438 -5.72 13.57 -6.26
C THR A 438 -6.56 14.11 -7.43
N PRO A 439 -7.70 13.46 -7.75
CA PRO A 439 -8.60 13.96 -8.78
C PRO A 439 -9.05 15.39 -8.50
N ARG A 440 -9.15 16.21 -9.55
CA ARG A 440 -9.38 17.66 -9.45
C ARG A 440 -10.58 18.02 -8.57
N ARG A 441 -11.63 17.21 -8.60
CA ARG A 441 -12.89 17.46 -7.89
C ARG A 441 -12.78 17.45 -6.36
N TRP A 442 -11.78 16.78 -5.78
CA TRP A 442 -11.59 16.71 -4.32
C TRP A 442 -10.29 17.32 -3.84
N ARG A 443 -9.51 17.91 -4.74
CA ARG A 443 -8.21 18.47 -4.39
C ARG A 443 -8.34 19.58 -3.36
N GLU A 444 -9.37 20.41 -3.50
CA GLU A 444 -9.68 21.47 -2.55
C GLU A 444 -10.15 20.91 -1.20
N ASP A 445 -11.05 19.93 -1.20
CA ASP A 445 -11.57 19.31 0.04
C ASP A 445 -10.45 18.58 0.81
N LEU A 446 -9.61 17.82 0.12
CA LEU A 446 -8.45 17.14 0.71
C LEU A 446 -7.48 18.15 1.35
N LEU A 447 -7.19 19.24 0.64
CA LEU A 447 -6.28 20.27 1.12
C LEU A 447 -6.88 21.06 2.29
N ALA A 448 -8.17 21.39 2.24
CA ALA A 448 -8.89 22.03 3.34
C ALA A 448 -8.87 21.14 4.60
N GLY A 449 -9.09 19.83 4.46
CA GLY A 449 -8.98 18.87 5.55
C GLY A 449 -7.56 18.78 6.13
N LEU A 450 -6.53 18.72 5.29
CA LEU A 450 -5.13 18.74 5.74
C LEU A 450 -4.81 20.01 6.53
N VAL A 451 -5.23 21.18 6.04
CA VAL A 451 -5.04 22.46 6.72
C VAL A 451 -5.78 22.50 8.07
N ALA A 452 -7.01 22.00 8.13
CA ALA A 452 -7.78 21.89 9.36
C ALA A 452 -7.16 20.91 10.37
N GLY A 453 -6.61 19.78 9.89
CA GLY A 453 -5.88 18.83 10.73
C GLY A 453 -4.59 19.42 11.29
N LEU A 454 -3.82 20.15 10.46
CA LEU A 454 -2.61 20.85 10.87
C LEU A 454 -2.88 21.91 11.94
N GLU A 455 -3.99 22.65 11.80
CA GLU A 455 -4.42 23.64 12.77
C GLU A 455 -4.73 23.02 14.14
N ARG A 456 -5.43 21.88 14.16
CA ARG A 456 -5.76 21.15 15.40
C ARG A 456 -4.58 20.38 15.99
N SER A 457 -3.53 20.16 15.20
CA SER A 457 -2.34 19.40 15.62
C SER A 457 -1.40 20.21 16.51
N ARG A 458 -0.55 19.51 17.26
CA ARG A 458 0.50 20.13 18.08
C ARG A 458 1.56 20.81 17.19
N PRO A 459 2.26 21.86 17.66
CA PRO A 459 3.25 22.57 16.85
C PRO A 459 4.37 21.70 16.28
N ASP A 460 4.82 20.66 17.00
CA ASP A 460 5.86 19.73 16.53
C ASP A 460 5.39 18.86 15.35
N VAL A 461 4.14 18.38 15.41
CA VAL A 461 3.51 17.62 14.31
C VAL A 461 3.35 18.52 13.10
N ARG A 462 2.80 19.73 13.30
CA ARG A 462 2.61 20.73 12.24
C ARG A 462 3.91 21.05 11.52
N ALA A 463 4.98 21.32 12.27
CA ALA A 463 6.29 21.61 11.72
C ALA A 463 6.89 20.43 10.95
N SER A 464 6.64 19.19 11.38
CA SER A 464 7.14 17.99 10.68
C SER A 464 6.45 17.71 9.34
N VAL A 465 5.17 18.08 9.22
CA VAL A 465 4.36 17.85 8.02
C VAL A 465 4.47 18.99 7.01
N LEU A 466 4.66 20.23 7.48
CA LEU A 466 4.86 21.41 6.64
C LEU A 466 6.27 21.45 6.02
N THR A 467 6.50 20.59 5.03
CA THR A 467 7.73 20.60 4.22
C THR A 467 7.81 21.87 3.34
N PRO A 468 9.00 22.25 2.82
CA PRO A 468 9.13 23.38 1.92
C PRO A 468 8.20 23.32 0.70
N GLU A 469 7.97 22.12 0.16
CA GLU A 469 7.08 21.90 -0.97
C GLU A 469 5.62 22.14 -0.61
N LEU A 470 5.17 21.63 0.56
CA LEU A 470 3.81 21.87 1.03
C LEU A 470 3.58 23.35 1.39
N CYS A 471 4.57 24.00 2.03
CA CYS A 471 4.51 25.43 2.30
C CYS A 471 4.39 26.25 1.01
N ARG A 472 5.11 25.87 -0.06
CA ARG A 472 4.95 26.48 -1.39
C ARG A 472 3.54 26.32 -1.95
N CYS A 473 2.93 25.14 -1.80
CA CYS A 473 1.54 24.91 -2.21
C CYS A 473 0.52 25.74 -1.42
N LEU A 474 0.83 26.11 -0.18
CA LEU A 474 -0.04 26.87 0.72
C LEU A 474 0.20 28.39 0.70
N ALA A 475 1.33 28.85 0.13
CA ALA A 475 1.81 30.23 0.16
C ALA A 475 0.77 31.28 -0.30
N ASP A 476 0.03 30.97 -1.36
CA ASP A 476 -0.93 31.89 -2.00
C ASP A 476 -2.37 31.70 -1.50
N ARG A 477 -2.58 30.82 -0.51
CA ARG A 477 -3.91 30.49 0.00
C ARG A 477 -4.34 31.37 1.17
N ASP A 478 -5.66 31.51 1.31
CA ASP A 478 -6.26 32.13 2.48
C ASP A 478 -6.27 31.14 3.65
N LEU A 479 -5.34 31.34 4.59
CA LEU A 479 -5.18 30.51 5.78
C LEU A 479 -5.73 31.20 7.05
N ARG A 480 -6.59 32.22 6.92
CA ARG A 480 -7.15 32.93 8.08
C ARG A 480 -7.92 32.02 9.05
N ALA A 481 -8.56 30.97 8.53
CA ALA A 481 -9.27 29.96 9.33
C ALA A 481 -8.33 28.92 9.98
N ALA A 482 -7.04 28.90 9.61
CA ALA A 482 -6.01 28.04 10.19
C ALA A 482 -4.75 28.85 10.57
N PRO A 483 -4.88 29.77 11.54
CA PRO A 483 -3.85 30.77 11.78
C PRO A 483 -2.50 30.20 12.24
N GLY A 484 -2.47 28.98 12.78
CA GLY A 484 -1.24 28.34 13.26
C GLY A 484 -0.45 27.73 12.12
N THR A 485 -1.16 27.15 11.17
CA THR A 485 -0.61 26.75 9.87
C THR A 485 -0.14 27.99 9.10
N ALA A 486 -0.93 29.06 9.09
CA ALA A 486 -0.57 30.31 8.42
C ALA A 486 0.74 30.90 8.95
N ILE A 487 0.92 30.95 10.28
CA ILE A 487 2.15 31.45 10.91
C ILE A 487 3.38 30.68 10.42
N THR A 488 3.34 29.35 10.42
CA THR A 488 4.48 28.52 9.97
C THR A 488 4.78 28.71 8.49
N VAL A 489 3.75 28.80 7.63
CA VAL A 489 3.92 29.06 6.20
C VAL A 489 4.53 30.45 5.97
N ILE A 490 4.06 31.48 6.66
CA ILE A 490 4.60 32.85 6.54
C ILE A 490 6.07 32.91 6.98
N ALA A 491 6.42 32.29 8.11
CA ALA A 491 7.81 32.23 8.58
C ALA A 491 8.72 31.47 7.60
N TRP A 492 8.20 30.42 6.95
CA TRP A 492 8.91 29.76 5.86
C TRP A 492 9.11 30.67 4.64
N GLN A 493 8.07 31.42 4.23
CA GLN A 493 8.17 32.33 3.06
C GLN A 493 9.30 33.34 3.23
N VAL A 494 9.48 33.90 4.43
CA VAL A 494 10.60 34.80 4.75
C VAL A 494 11.95 34.11 4.58
N ARG A 495 12.13 32.90 5.13
CA ARG A 495 13.39 32.14 5.01
C ARG A 495 13.72 31.72 3.58
N SER A 496 12.71 31.65 2.70
CA SER A 496 12.85 31.33 1.29
C SER A 496 12.92 32.56 0.37
N ASP A 497 13.09 33.76 0.93
CA ASP A 497 13.09 35.05 0.22
C ASP A 497 11.82 35.33 -0.61
N GLY A 498 10.72 34.65 -0.28
CA GLY A 498 9.43 34.77 -0.97
C GLY A 498 8.50 35.83 -0.38
N LEU A 499 8.83 36.39 0.79
CA LEU A 499 8.06 37.44 1.45
C LEU A 499 8.96 38.34 2.29
N ASP A 500 8.76 39.65 2.16
CA ASP A 500 9.45 40.65 2.97
C ASP A 500 9.13 40.51 4.47
N ARG A 501 10.11 40.79 5.34
CA ARG A 501 10.01 40.58 6.80
C ARG A 501 8.95 41.46 7.44
N VAL A 502 8.82 42.71 7.00
CA VAL A 502 7.80 43.65 7.51
C VAL A 502 6.42 43.20 7.06
N GLN A 503 6.28 42.85 5.77
CA GLN A 503 5.02 42.30 5.23
C GLN A 503 4.59 41.01 5.94
N ALA A 504 5.52 40.09 6.16
CA ALA A 504 5.30 38.85 6.92
C ALA A 504 4.82 39.15 8.34
N THR A 505 5.46 40.08 9.03
CA THR A 505 5.08 40.51 10.38
C THR A 505 3.65 41.06 10.41
N VAL A 506 3.29 41.92 9.46
CA VAL A 506 1.93 42.46 9.33
C VAL A 506 0.91 41.36 9.04
N ARG A 507 1.23 40.37 8.18
CA ARG A 507 0.35 39.24 7.91
C ARG A 507 0.12 38.41 9.16
N VAL A 508 1.15 38.13 9.96
CA VAL A 508 1.02 37.40 11.23
C VAL A 508 0.18 38.17 12.24
N LEU A 509 0.37 39.49 12.34
CA LEU A 509 -0.44 40.34 13.23
C LEU A 509 -1.94 40.34 12.87
N ARG A 510 -2.28 40.20 11.58
CA ARG A 510 -3.68 40.14 11.12
C ARG A 510 -4.38 38.80 11.43
N LEU A 511 -3.63 37.78 11.85
CA LEU A 511 -4.20 36.52 12.30
C LEU A 511 -4.76 36.72 13.72
N ASP A 512 -6.07 36.92 13.81
CA ASP A 512 -6.75 37.11 15.09
C ASP A 512 -6.77 35.81 15.89
N ARG A 513 -6.09 35.83 17.04
CA ARG A 513 -6.10 34.73 17.98
C ARG A 513 -5.98 35.31 19.40
N GLY A 514 -6.78 34.79 20.32
CA GLY A 514 -6.72 35.16 21.75
C GLY A 514 -5.37 34.88 22.42
N ARG A 515 -5.25 35.19 23.72
CA ARG A 515 -3.97 35.25 24.48
C ARG A 515 -3.02 34.04 24.38
N ALA A 516 -3.50 32.81 24.18
CA ALA A 516 -2.64 31.63 24.05
C ALA A 516 -1.78 31.63 22.77
N ALA A 517 -2.24 32.33 21.73
CA ALA A 517 -1.55 32.42 20.45
C ALA A 517 -0.43 33.46 20.40
N THR A 518 -0.41 34.39 21.37
CA THR A 518 0.62 35.41 21.48
C THR A 518 2.01 34.79 21.60
N SER A 519 2.13 33.62 22.26
CA SER A 519 3.41 32.90 22.36
C SER A 519 3.87 32.25 21.05
N GLU A 520 2.95 31.71 20.24
CA GLU A 520 3.30 31.15 18.92
C GLU A 520 3.66 32.27 17.93
N GLN A 521 2.93 33.38 17.97
CA GLN A 521 3.23 34.57 17.17
C GLN A 521 4.59 35.16 17.54
N ASP A 522 4.89 35.29 18.84
CA ASP A 522 6.18 35.83 19.29
C ASP A 522 7.35 34.92 18.94
N ALA A 523 7.17 33.59 19.03
CA ALA A 523 8.17 32.63 18.54
C ALA A 523 8.41 32.77 17.02
N ALA A 524 7.34 32.93 16.24
CA ALA A 524 7.44 33.15 14.80
C ALA A 524 8.09 34.49 14.45
N PHE A 525 7.85 35.54 15.23
CA PHE A 525 8.60 36.79 15.10
C PHE A 525 10.09 36.58 15.38
N GLY A 526 10.43 35.71 16.34
CA GLY A 526 11.81 35.28 16.59
C GLY A 526 12.45 34.68 15.34
N ASP A 527 11.72 33.83 14.62
CA ASP A 527 12.17 33.22 13.37
C ASP A 527 12.26 34.20 12.20
N ILE A 528 11.30 35.12 12.07
CA ILE A 528 11.28 36.15 11.01
C ILE A 528 12.43 37.15 11.20
N TRP A 529 12.73 37.50 12.46
CA TRP A 529 13.72 38.51 12.83
C TRP A 529 14.99 37.91 13.42
N GLN A 530 15.41 36.72 12.96
CA GLN A 530 16.70 36.12 13.35
C GLN A 530 17.87 37.03 12.96
N GLU A 531 17.84 37.59 11.75
CA GLU A 531 18.83 38.55 11.29
C GLU A 531 18.61 39.93 11.89
N GLU A 532 19.69 40.72 12.00
CA GLU A 532 19.62 42.07 12.54
C GLU A 532 18.73 42.99 11.68
N PRO A 533 17.88 43.82 12.30
CA PRO A 533 17.01 44.72 11.56
C PRO A 533 17.77 45.94 11.01
N THR A 534 17.27 46.48 9.90
CA THR A 534 17.68 47.77 9.33
C THR A 534 16.82 48.91 9.88
N ALA A 535 17.29 50.15 9.75
CA ALA A 535 16.52 51.32 10.20
C ALA A 535 15.20 51.49 9.42
N ALA A 536 15.22 51.24 8.12
CA ALA A 536 14.03 51.30 7.26
C ALA A 536 12.96 50.29 7.71
N GLU A 537 13.35 49.04 7.97
CA GLU A 537 12.44 47.99 8.42
C GLU A 537 11.81 48.31 9.78
N VAL A 538 12.57 48.84 10.74
CA VAL A 538 12.02 49.22 12.05
C VAL A 538 11.03 50.38 11.91
N CYS A 539 11.35 51.40 11.10
CA CYS A 539 10.43 52.50 10.84
C CYS A 539 9.13 52.03 10.17
N GLU A 540 9.25 51.20 9.13
CA GLU A 540 8.09 50.65 8.43
C GLU A 540 7.23 49.76 9.35
N LEU A 541 7.87 48.96 10.20
CA LEU A 541 7.18 48.13 11.19
C LEU A 541 6.46 48.98 12.24
N VAL A 542 7.08 50.06 12.73
CA VAL A 542 6.45 51.00 13.67
C VAL A 542 5.20 51.61 13.04
N ASP A 543 5.27 51.98 11.76
CA ASP A 543 4.16 52.58 11.03
C ASP A 543 3.02 51.58 10.78
N ALA A 544 3.36 50.32 10.48
CA ALA A 544 2.38 49.30 10.15
C ALA A 544 1.75 48.61 11.38
N ALA A 545 2.53 48.37 12.43
CA ALA A 545 2.08 47.66 13.64
C ALA A 545 1.62 48.60 14.77
N GLY A 546 2.19 49.81 14.83
CA GLY A 546 1.83 50.85 15.79
C GLY A 546 1.67 50.33 17.22
N PRO A 547 0.51 50.53 17.88
CA PRO A 547 0.29 50.22 19.28
C PRO A 547 0.32 48.72 19.62
N ARG A 548 0.36 47.84 18.62
CA ARG A 548 0.45 46.38 18.83
C ARG A 548 1.89 45.88 19.00
N LEU A 549 2.88 46.69 18.63
CA LEU A 549 4.29 46.33 18.72
C LEU A 549 4.72 45.96 20.16
N PRO A 550 4.30 46.68 21.22
CA PRO A 550 4.65 46.35 22.60
C PRO A 550 4.01 45.05 23.14
N ASP A 551 2.98 44.50 22.47
CA ASP A 551 2.32 43.27 22.90
C ASP A 551 3.20 42.02 22.71
N TYR A 552 4.26 42.15 21.90
CA TYR A 552 5.16 41.05 21.53
C TYR A 552 6.60 41.37 21.93
N TYR A 553 7.18 40.50 22.75
CA TYR A 553 8.53 40.70 23.29
C TYR A 553 9.56 40.83 22.16
N THR A 554 9.52 39.94 21.17
CA THR A 554 10.48 39.95 20.07
C THR A 554 10.41 41.26 19.29
N LEU A 555 9.22 41.74 18.95
CA LEU A 555 9.06 42.99 18.21
C LEU A 555 9.51 44.21 19.04
N SER A 556 9.19 44.22 20.34
CA SER A 556 9.56 45.31 21.26
C SER A 556 11.07 45.50 21.44
N THR A 557 11.87 44.47 21.17
CA THR A 557 13.34 44.50 21.32
C THR A 557 14.09 44.81 20.02
N LEU A 558 13.40 44.85 18.86
CA LEU A 558 14.04 45.17 17.57
C LEU A 558 14.70 46.55 17.54
N PRO A 559 14.10 47.63 18.10
CA PRO A 559 14.76 48.93 18.19
C PRO A 559 16.08 48.88 18.98
N ALA A 560 16.09 48.20 20.14
CA ALA A 560 17.30 48.04 20.96
C ALA A 560 18.43 47.35 20.18
N ARG A 561 18.11 46.25 19.48
CA ARG A 561 19.07 45.53 18.62
C ARG A 561 19.69 46.44 17.57
N LEU A 562 18.88 47.25 16.90
CA LEU A 562 19.35 48.25 15.93
C LEU A 562 20.26 49.30 16.59
N PHE A 563 19.86 49.84 17.74
CA PHE A 563 20.63 50.86 18.46
C PHE A 563 22.00 50.31 18.92
N VAL A 564 22.03 49.07 19.41
CA VAL A 564 23.27 48.38 19.80
C VAL A 564 24.16 48.12 18.59
N ARG A 565 23.60 47.64 17.48
CA ARG A 565 24.32 47.38 16.22
C ARG A 565 24.97 48.64 15.66
N THR A 566 24.21 49.74 15.61
CA THR A 566 24.71 51.04 15.13
C THR A 566 25.63 51.74 16.13
N ARG A 567 25.72 51.24 17.38
CA ARG A 567 26.45 51.87 18.49
C ARG A 567 26.06 53.33 18.70
N LEU A 568 24.80 53.67 18.44
CA LEU A 568 24.27 55.04 18.46
C LEU A 568 25.02 56.01 17.53
N LYS A 569 25.66 55.51 16.46
CA LYS A 569 26.36 56.31 15.46
C LYS A 569 25.47 56.52 14.23
N GLY A 570 25.61 57.70 13.61
CA GLY A 570 24.86 58.06 12.41
C GLY A 570 23.48 58.66 12.71
N LYS A 571 22.78 59.10 11.66
CA LYS A 571 21.43 59.68 11.77
C LYS A 571 20.34 58.63 11.98
N GLU A 572 20.60 57.39 11.58
CA GLU A 572 19.65 56.26 11.60
C GLU A 572 19.08 55.95 12.99
N ALA A 573 19.92 55.93 14.03
CA ALA A 573 19.46 55.64 15.40
C ALA A 573 18.52 56.75 15.94
N VAL A 574 18.83 58.02 15.62
CA VAL A 574 18.01 59.17 16.02
C VAL A 574 16.70 59.21 15.23
N GLU A 575 16.75 58.87 13.95
CA GLU A 575 15.58 58.80 13.07
C GLU A 575 14.57 57.77 13.57
N VAL A 576 15.03 56.54 13.83
CA VAL A 576 14.16 55.46 14.35
C VAL A 576 13.61 55.81 15.74
N ALA A 577 14.44 56.32 16.64
CA ALA A 577 13.99 56.73 17.97
C ALA A 577 12.96 57.88 17.90
N THR A 578 13.17 58.84 17.01
CA THR A 578 12.21 59.92 16.75
C THR A 578 10.89 59.37 16.22
N ARG A 579 10.95 58.39 15.30
CA ARG A 579 9.77 57.76 14.72
C ARG A 579 8.96 56.99 15.76
N ILE A 580 9.62 56.21 16.62
CA ILE A 580 8.99 55.50 17.75
C ILE A 580 8.27 56.46 18.67
N ARG A 581 8.90 57.58 19.03
CA ARG A 581 8.28 58.63 19.86
C ARG A 581 7.08 59.28 19.17
N GLN A 582 7.18 59.57 17.87
CA GLN A 582 6.07 60.15 17.09
C GLN A 582 4.89 59.18 16.95
N ALA A 583 5.16 57.88 16.88
CA ALA A 583 4.13 56.84 16.83
C ALA A 583 3.43 56.62 18.18
N GLY A 584 3.92 57.22 19.28
CA GLY A 584 3.29 57.14 20.59
C GLY A 584 3.36 55.75 21.23
N LEU A 585 4.40 54.97 20.92
CA LEU A 585 4.58 53.63 21.48
C LEU A 585 4.84 53.68 23.00
N THR A 586 4.56 52.57 23.67
CA THR A 586 4.77 52.39 25.12
C THR A 586 5.66 51.18 25.41
N GLY A 587 6.20 51.08 26.63
CA GLY A 587 7.01 49.93 27.06
C GLY A 587 8.45 50.01 26.57
N ILE A 588 9.11 48.85 26.45
CA ILE A 588 10.57 48.71 26.26
C ILE A 588 11.07 49.54 25.05
N ALA A 589 10.42 49.39 23.89
CA ALA A 589 10.80 50.12 22.68
C ALA A 589 10.77 51.65 22.85
N ALA A 590 9.80 52.15 23.61
CA ALA A 590 9.63 53.59 23.87
C ALA A 590 10.68 54.10 24.86
N GLU A 591 10.97 53.33 25.92
CA GLU A 591 12.02 53.62 26.88
C GLU A 591 13.41 53.63 26.22
N ASP A 592 13.68 52.64 25.34
CA ASP A 592 14.91 52.56 24.56
C ASP A 592 15.08 53.76 23.63
N ALA A 593 14.02 54.11 22.89
CA ALA A 593 14.03 55.27 21.99
C ALA A 593 14.24 56.58 22.76
N GLU A 594 13.56 56.78 23.88
CA GLU A 594 13.70 57.98 24.69
C GLU A 594 15.10 58.11 25.27
N ALA A 595 15.70 57.00 25.76
CA ALA A 595 17.07 57.00 26.23
C ALA A 595 18.09 57.40 25.14
N VAL A 596 17.90 56.91 23.90
CA VAL A 596 18.73 57.29 22.75
C VAL A 596 18.57 58.77 22.40
N LEU A 597 17.34 59.30 22.39
CA LEU A 597 17.07 60.70 22.10
C LEU A 597 17.66 61.63 23.17
N LEU A 598 17.52 61.30 24.45
CA LEU A 598 18.11 62.06 25.54
C LEU A 598 19.65 62.02 25.47
N ALA A 599 20.26 60.84 25.31
CA ALA A 599 21.72 60.73 25.21
C ALA A 599 22.31 61.50 24.03
N THR A 600 21.60 61.53 22.90
CA THR A 600 22.05 62.26 21.70
C THR A 600 21.78 63.75 21.78
N GLY A 601 20.65 64.16 22.35
CA GLY A 601 20.26 65.57 22.57
C GLY A 601 21.21 66.34 23.49
N LEU A 602 21.86 65.65 24.44
CA LEU A 602 22.85 66.25 25.34
C LEU A 602 24.02 66.95 24.63
N ALA A 603 24.29 66.67 23.34
CA ALA A 603 25.35 67.36 22.59
C ALA A 603 25.02 68.83 22.26
N ASP A 604 23.73 69.21 22.20
CA ASP A 604 23.28 70.51 21.67
C ASP A 604 22.60 71.40 22.75
N MET A 605 22.82 71.11 24.03
CA MET A 605 22.19 71.77 25.16
C MET A 605 22.75 73.17 25.43
N ARG A 606 21.86 74.15 25.54
CA ARG A 606 22.23 75.57 25.81
C ARG A 606 22.09 75.98 27.27
N SER A 607 21.60 75.10 28.15
CA SER A 607 21.34 75.46 29.55
C SER A 607 21.58 74.31 30.51
N LEU A 608 22.06 74.66 31.70
CA LEU A 608 22.29 73.72 32.80
C LEU A 608 21.00 73.04 33.30
N GLY A 609 19.86 73.74 33.26
CA GLY A 609 18.56 73.21 33.70
C GLY A 609 18.09 72.04 32.83
N HIS A 610 18.15 72.20 31.51
CA HIS A 610 17.79 71.13 30.57
C HIS A 610 18.74 69.92 30.68
N ALA A 611 20.07 70.15 30.73
CA ALA A 611 21.03 69.05 30.91
C ALA A 611 20.82 68.29 32.23
N TYR A 612 20.45 68.98 33.31
CA TYR A 612 20.06 68.34 34.58
C TYR A 612 18.85 67.43 34.39
N THR A 613 17.76 67.95 33.80
CA THR A 613 16.52 67.20 33.61
C THR A 613 16.72 65.96 32.73
N GLU A 614 17.45 66.09 31.62
CA GLU A 614 17.70 64.96 30.72
C GLU A 614 18.55 63.88 31.38
N VAL A 615 19.58 64.25 32.15
CA VAL A 615 20.41 63.28 32.87
C VAL A 615 19.60 62.54 33.95
N GLU A 616 18.69 63.22 34.63
CA GLU A 616 17.77 62.61 35.60
C GLU A 616 16.80 61.63 34.94
N GLN A 617 16.18 62.05 33.83
CA GLN A 617 15.26 61.19 33.06
C GLN A 617 15.98 59.95 32.53
N LEU A 618 17.17 60.13 31.96
CA LEU A 618 18.00 59.05 31.44
C LEU A 618 18.44 58.09 32.57
N THR A 619 18.70 58.61 33.77
CA THR A 619 18.99 57.78 34.96
C THR A 619 17.79 56.93 35.38
N ALA A 620 16.57 57.46 35.28
CA ALA A 620 15.36 56.70 35.58
C ALA A 620 15.14 55.54 34.59
N LEU A 621 15.49 55.74 33.32
CA LEU A 621 15.31 54.74 32.26
C LEU A 621 16.28 53.55 32.37
N PHE A 622 17.48 53.71 32.95
CA PHE A 622 18.50 52.65 32.98
C PHE A 622 18.08 51.32 33.60
N ARG A 623 17.02 51.30 34.42
CA ARG A 623 16.52 50.05 35.03
C ARG A 623 15.76 49.17 34.04
N GLY A 624 15.17 49.76 33.00
CA GLY A 624 14.36 49.07 31.99
C GLY A 624 15.08 48.79 30.66
N LEU A 625 16.20 49.47 30.41
CA LEU A 625 16.97 49.33 29.16
C LEU A 625 17.67 47.98 29.03
N ASP A 626 17.85 47.54 27.78
CA ASP A 626 18.78 46.47 27.45
C ASP A 626 20.19 46.78 28.02
N PRO A 627 20.87 45.82 28.68
CA PRO A 627 22.17 46.08 29.32
C PRO A 627 23.25 46.61 28.38
N LYS A 628 23.29 46.14 27.12
CA LYS A 628 24.28 46.64 26.13
C LYS A 628 23.90 48.03 25.68
N LEU A 629 22.62 48.30 25.47
CA LEU A 629 22.12 49.63 25.15
C LEU A 629 22.39 50.61 26.30
N ALA A 630 22.13 50.24 27.54
CA ALA A 630 22.37 51.06 28.72
C ALA A 630 23.83 51.51 28.81
N THR A 631 24.80 50.62 28.57
CA THR A 631 26.22 50.98 28.49
C THR A 631 26.49 51.98 27.37
N LEU A 632 25.97 51.74 26.16
CA LEU A 632 26.18 52.64 25.03
C LEU A 632 25.58 54.03 25.27
N VAL A 633 24.36 54.09 25.82
CA VAL A 633 23.66 55.32 26.17
C VAL A 633 24.44 56.08 27.24
N ARG A 634 24.92 55.42 28.31
CA ARG A 634 25.78 56.03 29.35
C ARG A 634 27.05 56.63 28.76
N THR A 635 27.81 55.83 28.01
CA THR A 635 29.05 56.29 27.40
C THR A 635 28.81 57.42 26.41
N ARG A 636 27.72 57.38 25.63
CA ARG A 636 27.35 58.43 24.67
C ARG A 636 26.97 59.73 25.37
N ALA A 637 26.11 59.66 26.39
CA ALA A 637 25.69 60.79 27.19
C ALA A 637 26.89 61.45 27.91
N ALA A 638 27.73 60.65 28.57
CA ALA A 638 28.95 61.12 29.23
C ALA A 638 29.93 61.77 28.25
N LYS A 639 30.12 61.17 27.06
CA LYS A 639 30.95 61.73 25.99
C LYS A 639 30.41 63.06 25.45
N ASN A 640 29.10 63.19 25.28
CA ASN A 640 28.48 64.43 24.83
C ASN A 640 28.63 65.52 25.90
N LEU A 641 28.40 65.19 27.18
CA LEU A 641 28.59 66.12 28.30
C LEU A 641 30.06 66.51 28.54
N ALA A 642 31.01 65.66 28.15
CA ALA A 642 32.44 65.98 28.24
C ALA A 642 32.88 67.09 27.27
N GLN A 643 32.08 67.42 26.25
CA GLN A 643 32.37 68.50 25.30
C GLN A 643 32.13 69.90 25.88
N TYR A 644 31.37 70.00 26.98
CA TYR A 644 31.14 71.27 27.67
C TYR A 644 32.34 71.64 28.54
N ASP A 645 32.47 72.94 28.81
CA ASP A 645 33.55 73.45 29.63
C ASP A 645 33.48 72.93 31.09
N PRO A 646 34.62 72.94 31.80
CA PRO A 646 34.69 72.41 33.16
C PRO A 646 33.74 73.08 34.17
N LEU A 647 33.38 74.36 34.00
CA LEU A 647 32.47 75.05 34.90
C LEU A 647 31.05 74.54 34.73
N PHE A 648 30.61 74.34 33.49
CA PHE A 648 29.31 73.74 33.19
C PHE A 648 29.19 72.33 33.80
N ARG A 649 30.21 71.50 33.56
CA ARG A 649 30.26 70.12 34.08
C ARG A 649 30.26 70.08 35.60
N MET A 650 31.04 70.94 36.26
CA MET A 650 31.05 71.07 37.73
C MET A 650 29.67 71.47 38.26
N ALA A 651 29.04 72.48 37.67
CA ALA A 651 27.72 72.95 38.09
C ALA A 651 26.65 71.86 37.93
N LEU A 652 26.77 71.05 36.87
CA LEU A 652 25.89 69.91 36.61
C LEU A 652 26.09 68.82 37.67
N THR A 653 27.33 68.35 37.85
CA THR A 653 27.68 67.32 38.84
C THR A 653 27.29 67.70 40.26
N LYS A 654 27.45 68.98 40.64
CA LYS A 654 27.02 69.50 41.95
C LYS A 654 25.51 69.37 42.16
N ARG A 655 24.72 69.60 41.12
CA ARG A 655 23.25 69.62 41.20
C ARG A 655 22.65 68.22 41.13
N LEU A 656 23.28 67.29 40.39
CA LEU A 656 22.79 65.92 40.20
C LEU A 656 22.70 65.15 41.53
N PRO A 657 21.65 64.36 41.77
CA PRO A 657 21.55 63.38 42.88
C PRO A 657 22.60 62.27 42.77
N GLY A 658 22.76 61.50 43.86
CA GLY A 658 23.79 60.46 43.99
C GLY A 658 23.84 59.49 42.82
N ALA A 659 22.72 58.82 42.50
CA ALA A 659 22.70 57.81 41.43
C ALA A 659 23.13 58.38 40.06
N SER A 660 22.61 59.55 39.68
CA SER A 660 22.89 60.21 38.40
C SER A 660 24.32 60.74 38.33
N ARG A 661 24.81 61.22 39.47
CA ARG A 661 26.18 61.70 39.64
C ARG A 661 27.19 60.56 39.56
N ASP A 662 26.90 59.44 40.21
CA ASP A 662 27.82 58.31 40.34
C ASP A 662 28.07 57.65 38.98
N TRP A 663 27.03 57.31 38.20
CA TRP A 663 27.24 56.70 36.89
C TRP A 663 27.96 57.64 35.91
N LEU A 664 27.65 58.95 35.96
CA LEU A 664 28.28 59.94 35.08
C LEU A 664 29.77 60.08 35.39
N LEU A 665 30.13 60.07 36.67
CA LEU A 665 31.52 60.09 37.11
C LEU A 665 32.23 58.80 36.75
N ASP A 666 31.62 57.64 36.97
CA ASP A 666 32.21 56.36 36.61
C ASP A 666 32.55 56.30 35.11
N GLU A 667 31.66 56.77 34.23
CA GLU A 667 31.92 56.84 32.78
C GLU A 667 33.04 57.82 32.41
N TRP A 668 33.06 59.02 33.00
CA TRP A 668 34.14 59.98 32.76
C TRP A 668 35.50 59.48 33.26
N LEU A 669 35.54 58.76 34.38
CA LEU A 669 36.75 58.21 34.96
C LEU A 669 37.22 56.94 34.25
N ALA A 670 36.31 56.14 33.70
CA ALA A 670 36.61 54.94 32.91
C ALA A 670 37.08 55.26 31.48
N ALA A 671 36.66 56.41 30.93
CA ALA A 671 37.14 56.86 29.63
C ALA A 671 38.66 57.05 29.63
N ARG A 672 39.35 56.61 28.56
CA ARG A 672 40.77 56.92 28.33
C ARG A 672 40.92 58.41 28.00
N ALA A 673 40.84 59.25 29.02
CA ALA A 673 40.93 60.69 28.93
C ALA A 673 42.29 61.11 28.36
N ASN A 674 42.29 61.97 27.34
CA ASN A 674 43.49 62.65 26.88
C ASN A 674 43.95 63.69 27.91
N ARG A 675 45.11 64.32 27.71
CA ARG A 675 45.66 65.29 28.69
C ARG A 675 44.71 66.46 28.99
N ASP A 676 43.94 66.91 28.00
CA ASP A 676 43.00 68.02 28.17
C ASP A 676 41.78 67.62 29.00
N GLU A 677 41.24 66.44 28.77
CA GLU A 677 40.13 65.89 29.53
C GLU A 677 40.54 65.54 30.97
N GLN A 678 41.76 65.04 31.16
CA GLN A 678 42.34 64.83 32.50
C GLN A 678 42.47 66.15 33.26
N ALA A 679 42.88 67.24 32.58
CA ALA A 679 42.93 68.57 33.19
C ALA A 679 41.52 69.10 33.50
N ALA A 680 40.54 68.91 32.61
CA ALA A 680 39.16 69.31 32.84
C ALA A 680 38.54 68.60 34.07
N LEU A 681 38.74 67.29 34.20
CA LEU A 681 38.28 66.51 35.35
C LEU A 681 38.98 66.91 36.66
N LEU A 682 40.27 67.25 36.61
CA LEU A 682 41.00 67.75 37.78
C LEU A 682 40.51 69.14 38.21
N GLU A 683 40.21 70.02 37.25
CA GLU A 683 39.56 71.31 37.51
C GLU A 683 38.19 71.13 38.17
N ILE A 684 37.36 70.21 37.66
CA ILE A 684 36.06 69.87 38.27
C ILE A 684 36.24 69.37 39.71
N ALA A 685 37.19 68.48 39.97
CA ALA A 685 37.48 67.95 41.31
C ALA A 685 37.85 69.05 42.30
N ILE A 686 38.74 69.96 41.90
CA ILE A 686 39.18 71.09 42.73
C ILE A 686 38.00 72.03 43.02
N ARG A 687 37.24 72.42 41.99
CA ARG A 687 36.13 73.36 42.16
C ARG A 687 34.98 72.78 42.99
N LEU A 688 34.69 71.48 42.87
CA LEU A 688 33.70 70.81 43.72
C LEU A 688 34.13 70.79 45.18
N ARG A 689 35.41 70.50 45.46
CA ARG A 689 35.99 70.54 46.82
C ARG A 689 35.88 71.94 47.43
N GLU A 690 36.25 72.99 46.70
CA GLU A 690 36.14 74.37 47.19
C GLU A 690 34.67 74.80 47.36
N ALA A 691 33.76 74.22 46.60
CA ALA A 691 32.31 74.38 46.78
C ALA A 691 31.72 73.51 47.92
N GLY A 692 32.55 72.81 48.70
CA GLY A 692 32.15 71.96 49.84
C GLY A 692 31.57 70.59 49.46
N VAL A 693 31.69 70.17 48.18
CA VAL A 693 31.15 68.92 47.66
C VAL A 693 32.28 67.92 47.45
N LEU A 694 32.40 66.95 48.37
CA LEU A 694 33.43 65.91 48.30
C LEU A 694 32.87 64.64 47.66
N LEU A 695 33.46 64.21 46.55
CA LEU A 695 33.06 63.02 45.81
C LEU A 695 34.18 61.97 45.87
N PRO A 696 34.03 60.89 46.67
CA PRO A 696 35.12 59.98 46.99
C PRO A 696 35.85 59.36 45.78
N ALA A 697 35.11 58.97 44.73
CA ALA A 697 35.68 58.37 43.52
C ALA A 697 36.55 59.38 42.75
N LEU A 698 36.05 60.60 42.54
CA LEU A 698 36.76 61.68 41.85
C LEU A 698 37.95 62.18 42.67
N GLU A 699 37.82 62.27 43.99
CA GLU A 699 38.89 62.65 44.92
C GLU A 699 40.04 61.63 44.93
N LYS A 700 39.71 60.33 45.00
CA LYS A 700 40.70 59.25 44.95
C LYS A 700 41.41 59.23 43.60
N TRP A 701 40.67 59.41 42.50
CA TRP A 701 41.25 59.52 41.17
C TRP A 701 42.15 60.76 41.04
N ALA A 702 41.71 61.93 41.48
CA ALA A 702 42.48 63.18 41.41
C ALA A 702 43.77 63.08 42.24
N GLN A 703 43.71 62.51 43.45
CA GLN A 703 44.90 62.25 44.27
C GLN A 703 45.83 61.22 43.63
N SER A 704 45.29 60.13 43.07
CA SER A 704 46.10 59.13 42.37
C SER A 704 46.79 59.73 41.15
N MET A 705 46.08 60.55 40.37
CA MET A 705 46.62 61.27 39.23
C MET A 705 47.75 62.22 39.66
N VAL A 706 47.51 63.11 40.62
CA VAL A 706 48.51 64.07 41.10
C VAL A 706 49.75 63.37 41.69
N ASN A 707 49.59 62.20 42.31
CA ASN A 707 50.70 61.45 42.91
C ASN A 707 51.49 60.57 41.92
N SER A 708 50.90 60.16 40.80
CA SER A 708 51.51 59.25 39.82
C SER A 708 52.09 59.95 38.59
N TRP A 709 51.79 61.23 38.37
CA TRP A 709 52.13 61.94 37.12
C TRP A 709 53.45 62.72 37.20
N SER A 710 54.39 62.38 36.30
CA SER A 710 55.76 62.91 36.28
C SER A 710 55.94 64.37 35.76
N PRO A 711 54.98 65.03 35.07
CA PRO A 711 55.10 66.46 34.77
C PRO A 711 54.03 67.30 35.50
N PHE A 712 54.10 67.34 36.84
CA PHE A 712 53.29 68.23 37.70
C PHE A 712 53.35 69.70 37.24
N GLY A 713 54.49 70.14 36.71
CA GLY A 713 54.71 71.52 36.24
C GLY A 713 53.85 71.94 35.03
N SER A 714 53.37 71.02 34.19
CA SER A 714 52.55 71.41 33.02
C SER A 714 51.09 71.75 33.38
N MET A 715 50.54 71.13 34.43
CA MET A 715 49.20 71.46 34.97
C MET A 715 49.26 72.73 35.84
N GLU A 716 50.30 72.88 36.66
CA GLU A 716 50.50 74.09 37.46
C GLU A 716 50.59 75.33 36.56
N GLY A 717 51.22 75.22 35.38
CA GLY A 717 51.23 76.26 34.35
C GLY A 717 49.84 76.59 33.77
N ARG A 718 49.00 75.58 33.55
CA ARG A 718 47.62 75.74 33.02
C ARG A 718 46.68 76.40 34.03
N PHE A 719 46.83 76.08 35.32
CA PHE A 719 45.98 76.60 36.39
C PHE A 719 46.53 77.86 37.07
N ARG A 720 47.75 78.30 36.74
CA ARG A 720 48.44 79.45 37.37
C ARG A 720 47.63 80.77 37.36
N LYS A 721 46.76 80.94 36.36
CA LYS A 721 45.94 82.16 36.19
C LYS A 721 44.64 82.15 37.01
N ASP A 722 44.27 81.02 37.60
CA ASP A 722 43.11 80.89 38.48
C ASP A 722 43.61 80.51 39.90
N PRO A 723 43.59 81.46 40.86
CA PRO A 723 44.05 81.22 42.23
C PRO A 723 43.39 80.03 42.92
N VAL A 724 42.10 79.79 42.62
CA VAL A 724 41.31 78.70 43.22
C VAL A 724 41.81 77.35 42.73
N LEU A 725 42.12 77.23 41.43
CA LEU A 725 42.66 76.00 40.87
C LEU A 725 44.11 75.74 41.29
N SER A 726 44.93 76.79 41.33
CA SER A 726 46.33 76.70 41.76
C SER A 726 46.44 76.25 43.23
N ASP A 727 45.66 76.85 44.14
CA ASP A 727 45.69 76.49 45.56
C ASP A 727 45.04 75.14 45.82
N GLY A 728 43.92 74.83 45.15
CA GLY A 728 43.27 73.53 45.25
C GLY A 728 44.14 72.37 44.75
N LEU A 729 44.92 72.58 43.68
CA LEU A 729 45.90 71.60 43.19
C LEU A 729 46.98 71.30 44.25
N ARG A 730 47.50 72.35 44.93
CA ARG A 730 48.48 72.20 46.02
C ARG A 730 47.89 71.45 47.21
N ARG A 731 46.61 71.66 47.53
CA ARG A 731 45.89 70.95 48.62
C ARG A 731 45.60 69.47 48.33
N LEU A 732 45.57 69.06 47.05
CA LEU A 732 45.41 67.65 46.67
C LEU A 732 46.70 66.84 46.84
N MET A 733 47.86 67.50 46.97
CA MET A 733 49.14 66.85 47.25
C MET A 733 49.23 66.50 48.74
N LYS A 734 49.43 65.21 49.06
CA LYS A 734 49.94 64.84 50.39
C LYS A 734 51.45 65.12 50.43
N PRO A 735 52.02 65.61 51.55
CA PRO A 735 53.47 65.77 51.67
C PRO A 735 54.15 64.40 51.52
N LYS A 736 55.09 64.27 50.58
CA LYS A 736 55.95 63.07 50.44
C LYS A 736 56.66 62.81 51.78
N ARG A 737 56.31 61.73 52.48
CA ARG A 737 57.14 61.18 53.56
C ARG A 737 58.52 60.84 52.97
N ARG A 738 59.57 61.58 53.35
CA ARG A 738 60.96 61.23 53.06
C ARG A 738 61.27 59.88 53.71
N GLY A 739 61.47 58.85 52.89
CA GLY A 739 62.03 57.58 53.34
C GLY A 739 63.50 57.76 53.72
N SER A 740 63.81 57.46 54.98
CA SER A 740 65.16 57.32 55.50
C SER A 740 65.91 56.23 54.73
N TRP A 741 66.90 56.63 53.93
CA TRP A 741 68.00 55.77 53.51
C TRP A 741 69.05 55.75 54.62
N LEU A 742 69.18 54.62 55.33
CA LEU A 742 70.42 54.24 55.99
C LEU A 742 70.59 52.72 55.84
N ARG A 743 71.61 52.31 55.07
CA ARG A 743 72.17 50.95 55.03
C ARG A 743 73.68 51.08 55.30
N GLY A 744 74.17 50.27 56.25
CA GLY A 744 75.60 49.92 56.48
C GLY A 744 76.34 50.83 57.47
N GLY A 745 77.08 50.34 58.47
CA GLY A 745 77.33 48.97 58.93
C GLY A 745 78.35 48.93 60.09
N ARG A 746 78.21 47.95 60.98
CA ARG A 746 79.21 46.97 61.44
C ARG A 746 78.49 45.86 62.17
#